data_AF-A0A9P1GC87-F1
#
_entry.id   AF-A0A9P1GC87-F1
#
_cell.length_a   1.000
_cell.length_b   1.000
_cell.length_c   1.000
_cell.angle_alpha   90.00
_cell.angle_beta   90.00
_cell.angle_gamma   90.00
#
_symmetry.space_group_name_H-M   'P 1'
#
loop_
_entity.id
_entity.type
_entity.pdbx_description
1 polymer ?
#
loop_
_entity_poly.entity_id
_entity_poly.type
_entity_poly.pdbx_seq_one_letter_code
_entity_poly.pdbx_strand_id
1 'polypeptide(L)'
;MGFGWKMVDMYRSLTSTNRGLATLPEPLPDAMTSFREMPDESDSLMFADIQSIYNYLRRNRHMKIPQHWKELEIQDLKITSENVPSIESMETLQATETQLAEAHHGSDANGDLVSPGPGTPEMCPHTPQVDGNTTPTAVTPVQPDVVSPVKTQNPTSPAESKPAKDEAKPETPRPPATPQCADGGDLSVGPKTVKTRKERLEEAAKSQVRHMCTLKKKKVALNLPAWVVEEYQKRPKVEMARLLMNCNFDKARQRINGAKKACEAKKETHLRRNQYDDVEEFYVDIREKGQRKEKEVHEETRRSKEQLQEADKPALSADAFKGLDRLKDREAADKATSTPGANPANQALEMKRRLQKFMDSMVQKSGKCRALIRDIRDEYSKSDLLRREADKLEGKLVDLDKQHESCNNVMAKGEVSGYPPECSAACAQEANVKKYEKKDTEEKKPKKDKESKVKDSKVKDPKGRKDKKGKKDEEAEAEDDQPKPKRVPAMLSKPLFETLVKASSCASAIRAAKGVVEDIGESCAAKSKGLVDLSKCSVSHSERDMDVVTRKFNLRLPVPITHLDKIPGMRYTGSFDAISLQDWCKFLINYNVWHVMCGLRKADRNRECMILSEFWKRYKVANPNSGLWAEFQQYNVDVSRCCPLVLHGDEGRGRKKAPFLITAYHSVIGFGTAAANASRTHRAYLRMRLNYSENSNIHRMLTCVLPKMNKDDLALKAILNFITNDSLHVLRHGVESEHGDRYFMAVLNVTGDWAWLAKCGNLARSYSNVEKRPRGVSSVPRGVCHWCKAGQLNVPFEDFRRRPLWKSTCFEAGDNPFTSVPTLLQLPHDPNRPASFFIYDFWHSFHLGLGKTWLASVLALISDRMGSSNIEGRFAELTDLYLQWCDEQHETPYLTAISKETIGWIDRQKYPNGFWSKGHITVALLRFVGHWLRTHSNEIADCPMLSQCGLATEQINEAISSMYRQDVWMKRDVANDIGNKGLSFVETYGRLARYAFDNSKALWALMPKGHVVHHLFSDLFEAADEWVINPLVFAVQISEDFVGKKSRLARRVHATQVIRRVLERSLVSSHQHWTDAGFFQG
;
A
#
# COMPACT_ATOMS: atom_id res chain seq x y z
N MET A 1 37.64 -13.10 43.67
CA MET A 1 37.88 -11.74 43.14
C MET A 1 38.55 -11.85 41.77
N GLY A 2 38.16 -11.04 40.76
CA GLY A 2 38.86 -11.02 39.46
C GLY A 2 38.14 -10.28 38.32
N PHE A 3 36.80 -10.21 38.34
CA PHE A 3 36.02 -9.48 37.33
C PHE A 3 36.21 -7.96 37.43
N GLY A 4 36.11 -7.39 38.64
CA GLY A 4 36.29 -5.95 38.89
C GLY A 4 37.65 -5.41 38.43
N TRP A 5 38.73 -6.16 38.63
CA TRP A 5 40.07 -5.80 38.16
C TRP A 5 40.10 -5.61 36.62
N LYS A 6 39.52 -6.55 35.86
CA LYS A 6 39.42 -6.43 34.39
C LYS A 6 38.51 -5.28 33.94
N MET A 7 37.46 -4.94 34.69
CA MET A 7 36.61 -3.78 34.41
C MET A 7 37.39 -2.46 34.56
N VAL A 8 38.25 -2.35 35.59
CA VAL A 8 39.13 -1.19 35.81
C VAL A 8 40.20 -1.10 34.71
N ASP A 9 40.86 -2.20 34.35
CA ASP A 9 41.84 -2.22 33.24
C ASP A 9 41.21 -1.78 31.90
N MET A 10 39.96 -2.17 31.65
CA MET A 10 39.21 -1.77 30.45
C MET A 10 38.72 -0.31 30.47
N TYR A 11 38.75 0.39 31.61
CA TYR A 11 38.21 1.74 31.75
C TYR A 11 38.85 2.76 30.79
N ARG A 12 40.16 2.67 30.52
CA ARG A 12 40.86 3.51 29.53
C ARG A 12 40.40 3.28 28.09
N SER A 13 39.87 2.09 27.77
CA SER A 13 39.30 1.76 26.45
C SER A 13 37.80 2.08 26.35
N LEU A 14 37.10 2.20 27.49
CA LEU A 14 35.69 2.58 27.55
C LEU A 14 35.49 4.11 27.52
N THR A 15 36.43 4.87 28.08
CA THR A 15 36.37 6.35 28.18
C THR A 15 36.94 7.11 26.98
N SER A 16 37.63 6.45 26.06
CA SER A 16 38.38 7.11 24.97
C SER A 16 37.53 7.84 23.92
N THR A 17 36.21 7.64 23.87
CA THR A 17 35.32 8.29 22.89
C THR A 17 33.96 8.73 23.45
N ASN A 18 33.94 9.78 24.27
CA ASN A 18 33.18 10.99 23.91
C ASN A 18 33.53 12.18 24.82
N ARG A 19 33.56 13.38 24.23
CA ARG A 19 33.67 14.64 24.99
C ARG A 19 32.29 15.08 25.47
N GLY A 20 32.18 15.52 26.73
CA GLY A 20 31.21 16.57 27.09
C GLY A 20 30.21 16.32 28.23
N LEU A 21 30.63 15.74 29.36
CA LEU A 21 30.05 16.08 30.67
C LEU A 21 31.18 16.31 31.69
N ALA A 22 30.84 16.86 32.86
CA ALA A 22 31.74 17.65 33.70
C ALA A 22 32.88 16.87 34.38
N THR A 23 33.96 17.59 34.70
CA THR A 23 35.11 17.10 35.48
C THR A 23 34.75 16.85 36.94
N LEU A 24 35.25 15.74 37.49
CA LEU A 24 35.18 15.39 38.91
C LEU A 24 36.20 16.21 39.73
N PRO A 25 35.98 16.39 41.05
CA PRO A 25 36.90 17.15 41.91
C PRO A 25 38.20 16.40 42.17
N GLU A 26 39.29 17.16 42.38
CA GLU A 26 40.58 16.65 42.83
C GLU A 26 40.89 17.06 44.29
N PRO A 27 41.62 16.23 45.06
CA PRO A 27 42.05 14.88 44.71
C PRO A 27 40.88 13.90 44.73
N LEU A 28 40.81 13.03 43.71
CA LEU A 28 39.92 11.86 43.75
C LEU A 28 40.41 10.91 44.85
N PRO A 29 39.54 10.42 45.75
CA PRO A 29 39.91 9.35 46.66
C PRO A 29 40.31 8.11 45.87
N ASP A 30 41.33 7.39 46.34
CA ASP A 30 41.85 6.24 45.63
C ASP A 30 40.82 5.10 45.61
N ALA A 31 40.75 4.39 44.48
CA ALA A 31 39.75 3.34 44.27
C ALA A 31 39.84 2.20 45.30
N MET A 32 41.00 1.98 45.93
CA MET A 32 41.18 0.98 46.98
C MET A 32 40.61 1.43 48.33
N THR A 33 40.65 2.72 48.66
CA THR A 33 40.00 3.28 49.84
C THR A 33 38.47 3.21 49.70
N SER A 34 37.92 3.76 48.61
CA SER A 34 36.47 3.72 48.36
C SER A 34 35.90 2.30 48.19
N PHE A 35 36.73 1.31 47.83
CA PHE A 35 36.33 -0.10 47.77
C PHE A 35 36.40 -0.81 49.12
N ARG A 36 37.28 -0.39 50.04
CA ARG A 36 37.37 -0.92 51.42
C ARG A 36 36.28 -0.39 52.35
N GLU A 37 35.67 0.74 52.01
CA GLU A 37 34.60 1.37 52.78
C GLU A 37 33.18 0.91 52.36
N MET A 38 33.06 0.06 51.32
CA MET A 38 31.77 -0.56 50.98
C MET A 38 31.45 -1.72 51.93
N PRO A 39 30.22 -1.81 52.49
CA PRO A 39 29.81 -2.93 53.33
C PRO A 39 29.65 -4.22 52.49
N ASP A 40 30.18 -5.32 53.01
CA ASP A 40 30.32 -6.60 52.28
C ASP A 40 29.08 -7.49 52.46
N GLU A 41 27.92 -7.02 51.98
CA GLU A 41 26.66 -7.78 51.97
C GLU A 41 26.53 -8.61 50.67
N SER A 42 26.60 -9.94 50.83
CA SER A 42 26.86 -10.93 49.77
C SER A 42 25.84 -11.01 48.64
N ASP A 43 24.61 -10.59 48.88
CA ASP A 43 23.45 -10.99 48.08
C ASP A 43 23.16 -10.03 46.92
N SER A 44 23.87 -8.90 46.87
CA SER A 44 23.68 -7.76 45.98
C SER A 44 23.94 -8.02 44.48
N LEU A 45 24.41 -9.21 44.09
CA LEU A 45 24.73 -9.57 42.70
C LEU A 45 23.92 -10.76 42.12
N MET A 46 23.08 -11.43 42.90
CA MET A 46 22.22 -12.55 42.43
C MET A 46 21.26 -12.17 41.29
N PHE A 47 20.95 -10.88 41.15
CA PHE A 47 20.00 -10.33 40.15
C PHE A 47 20.69 -9.74 38.91
N ALA A 48 22.02 -9.68 38.89
CA ALA A 48 22.78 -9.05 37.83
C ALA A 48 22.95 -10.00 36.64
N ASP A 49 21.94 -10.09 35.76
CA ASP A 49 22.02 -10.85 34.51
C ASP A 49 23.19 -10.36 33.64
N ILE A 50 24.32 -11.06 33.76
CA ILE A 50 25.59 -10.73 33.08
C ILE A 50 25.43 -10.84 31.55
N GLN A 51 24.53 -11.71 31.08
CA GLN A 51 24.24 -11.86 29.65
C GLN A 51 23.50 -10.62 29.12
N SER A 52 22.47 -10.13 29.84
CA SER A 52 21.79 -8.88 29.50
C SER A 52 22.68 -7.67 29.64
N ILE A 53 23.50 -7.56 30.68
CA ILE A 53 24.47 -6.46 30.85
C ILE A 53 25.47 -6.45 29.68
N TYR A 54 26.01 -7.61 29.29
CA TYR A 54 26.91 -7.73 28.14
C TYR A 54 26.24 -7.34 26.81
N ASN A 55 25.00 -7.81 26.58
CA ASN A 55 24.22 -7.51 25.37
C ASN A 55 23.82 -6.03 25.29
N TYR A 56 23.42 -5.42 26.41
CA TYR A 56 23.08 -4.01 26.55
C TYR A 56 24.27 -3.11 26.22
N LEU A 57 25.42 -3.34 26.89
CA LEU A 57 26.66 -2.59 26.66
C LEU A 57 27.20 -2.75 25.23
N ARG A 58 26.82 -3.83 24.51
CA ARG A 58 27.21 -4.09 23.12
C ARG A 58 26.13 -3.78 22.07
N ARG A 59 24.94 -3.33 22.48
CA ARG A 59 23.78 -3.00 21.62
C ARG A 59 23.47 -4.07 20.57
N ASN A 60 23.25 -5.31 21.03
CA ASN A 60 22.74 -6.45 20.22
C ASN A 60 23.44 -6.70 18.87
N ARG A 61 24.78 -6.68 18.84
CA ARG A 61 25.55 -7.29 17.73
C ARG A 61 25.80 -8.77 18.01
N HIS A 62 25.18 -9.67 17.25
CA HIS A 62 25.35 -11.11 17.40
C HIS A 62 26.81 -11.57 17.19
N MET A 63 27.51 -11.84 18.29
CA MET A 63 28.73 -12.67 18.32
C MET A 63 28.56 -13.72 19.42
N LYS A 64 29.25 -14.87 19.28
CA LYS A 64 29.25 -15.89 20.34
C LYS A 64 30.00 -15.36 21.56
N ILE A 65 29.35 -15.45 22.73
CA ILE A 65 29.99 -15.26 24.03
C ILE A 65 31.08 -16.34 24.21
N PRO A 66 32.30 -16.01 24.68
CA PRO A 66 33.38 -16.97 24.84
C PRO A 66 32.99 -18.14 25.75
N GLN A 67 33.41 -19.36 25.38
CA GLN A 67 32.96 -20.59 26.08
C GLN A 67 33.28 -20.57 27.59
N HIS A 68 34.45 -20.07 27.97
CA HIS A 68 34.87 -19.92 29.38
C HIS A 68 34.04 -18.92 30.22
N TRP A 69 33.12 -18.16 29.62
CA TRP A 69 32.13 -17.36 30.36
C TRP A 69 30.83 -18.14 30.60
N LYS A 70 30.51 -19.11 29.73
CA LYS A 70 29.38 -20.03 29.89
C LYS A 70 29.68 -21.16 30.87
N GLU A 71 30.95 -21.51 31.03
CA GLU A 71 31.38 -22.52 32.00
C GLU A 71 31.19 -22.03 33.46
N LEU A 72 31.24 -20.71 33.69
CA LEU A 72 30.87 -20.08 34.96
C LEU A 72 29.35 -20.10 35.22
N GLU A 73 28.53 -20.07 34.16
CA GLU A 73 27.04 -20.15 34.21
C GLU A 73 26.55 -21.56 34.58
N ILE A 74 27.43 -22.58 34.56
CA ILE A 74 27.08 -24.00 34.67
C ILE A 74 27.62 -24.66 35.96
N GLN A 75 28.61 -24.08 36.65
CA GLN A 75 29.24 -24.72 37.81
C GLN A 75 28.36 -24.71 39.08
N ASP A 76 27.52 -23.69 39.27
CA ASP A 76 26.66 -23.58 40.48
C ASP A 76 25.31 -24.31 40.37
N LEU A 77 24.95 -24.82 39.18
CA LEU A 77 23.73 -25.62 38.93
C LEU A 77 23.81 -27.07 39.47
N LYS A 78 24.57 -27.32 40.54
CA LYS A 78 24.80 -28.65 41.15
C LYS A 78 24.51 -28.75 42.65
N ILE A 79 23.83 -27.74 43.21
CA ILE A 79 23.26 -27.77 44.56
C ILE A 79 21.80 -27.26 44.38
N THR A 80 20.76 -28.10 44.31
CA THR A 80 20.46 -29.31 45.08
C THR A 80 19.79 -30.40 44.21
N SER A 81 19.92 -31.68 44.61
CA SER A 81 19.22 -32.80 43.97
C SER A 81 18.74 -33.87 44.98
N GLU A 82 18.22 -33.41 46.12
CA GLU A 82 17.53 -34.23 47.13
C GLU A 82 16.23 -33.52 47.55
N ASN A 83 15.24 -34.29 48.00
CA ASN A 83 13.85 -33.88 48.31
C ASN A 83 12.97 -33.46 47.11
N VAL A 84 12.46 -34.46 46.38
CA VAL A 84 11.24 -34.34 45.56
C VAL A 84 10.20 -35.33 46.10
N PRO A 85 9.03 -34.87 46.59
CA PRO A 85 7.93 -35.75 46.99
C PRO A 85 7.30 -36.51 45.81
N SER A 86 6.65 -37.64 46.09
CA SER A 86 5.99 -38.49 45.09
C SER A 86 4.66 -37.92 44.59
N ILE A 87 4.21 -38.42 43.43
CA ILE A 87 3.08 -37.90 42.63
C ILE A 87 1.70 -38.07 43.31
N GLU A 88 1.60 -38.82 44.41
CA GLU A 88 0.34 -39.06 45.13
C GLU A 88 -0.17 -37.84 45.92
N SER A 89 0.63 -36.80 46.13
CA SER A 89 0.23 -35.63 46.95
C SER A 89 -0.49 -34.50 46.17
N MET A 90 -0.81 -34.68 44.88
CA MET A 90 -1.49 -33.64 44.08
C MET A 90 -3.02 -33.77 44.01
N GLU A 91 -3.60 -34.96 44.18
CA GLU A 91 -5.06 -35.12 44.09
C GLU A 91 -5.81 -34.55 45.31
N THR A 92 -5.14 -34.41 46.46
CA THR A 92 -5.72 -33.81 47.68
C THR A 92 -5.91 -32.29 47.63
N LEU A 93 -5.32 -31.58 46.67
CA LEU A 93 -5.43 -30.11 46.57
C LEU A 93 -6.57 -29.60 45.67
N GLN A 94 -7.19 -30.47 44.88
CA GLN A 94 -8.39 -30.10 44.09
C GLN A 94 -9.71 -30.33 44.84
N ALA A 95 -9.68 -30.93 46.02
CA ALA A 95 -10.86 -31.14 46.86
C ALA A 95 -11.22 -29.93 47.75
N THR A 96 -10.27 -29.03 48.02
CA THR A 96 -10.40 -27.97 49.04
C THR A 96 -10.97 -26.65 48.53
N GLU A 97 -10.92 -26.35 47.23
CA GLU A 97 -11.52 -25.12 46.68
C GLU A 97 -13.05 -25.21 46.51
N THR A 98 -13.63 -26.42 46.51
CA THR A 98 -15.09 -26.62 46.33
C THR A 98 -15.89 -26.54 47.65
N GLN A 99 -15.24 -26.33 48.80
CA GLN A 99 -15.92 -26.22 50.11
C GLN A 99 -15.82 -24.84 50.78
N LEU A 100 -15.21 -23.85 50.11
CA LEU A 100 -15.08 -22.47 50.63
C LEU A 100 -16.03 -21.47 49.97
N ALA A 101 -17.05 -21.95 49.24
CA ALA A 101 -18.09 -21.13 48.61
C ALA A 101 -19.46 -21.18 49.33
N GLU A 102 -19.62 -22.04 50.35
CA GLU A 102 -20.91 -22.31 51.02
C GLU A 102 -20.83 -22.25 52.56
N ALA A 103 -20.28 -21.15 53.12
CA ALA A 103 -20.44 -20.83 54.54
C ALA A 103 -20.37 -19.30 54.79
N HIS A 104 -21.25 -18.82 55.69
CA HIS A 104 -21.52 -17.41 56.02
C HIS A 104 -22.17 -16.59 54.86
N HIS A 105 -23.34 -15.96 55.03
CA HIS A 105 -24.11 -15.66 56.24
C HIS A 105 -25.52 -16.27 56.27
N GLY A 106 -25.83 -16.98 57.35
CA GLY A 106 -27.01 -16.66 58.16
C GLY A 106 -26.58 -15.78 59.35
N SER A 107 -27.47 -15.23 60.18
CA SER A 107 -28.94 -15.38 60.24
C SER A 107 -29.57 -14.34 61.18
N ASP A 108 -30.73 -13.78 60.81
CA ASP A 108 -31.94 -13.59 61.66
C ASP A 108 -31.90 -12.64 62.90
N ALA A 109 -32.99 -11.97 63.33
CA ALA A 109 -34.37 -11.83 62.80
C ALA A 109 -35.14 -10.64 63.47
N ASN A 110 -36.45 -10.52 63.12
CA ASN A 110 -37.55 -9.72 63.69
C ASN A 110 -37.81 -8.33 63.05
N GLY A 111 -39.03 -8.01 62.59
CA GLY A 111 -40.25 -8.83 62.47
C GLY A 111 -41.47 -8.06 61.89
N ASP A 112 -42.60 -8.76 61.69
CA ASP A 112 -43.99 -8.24 61.51
C ASP A 112 -44.35 -7.42 60.24
N LEU A 113 -45.50 -7.55 59.53
CA LEU A 113 -46.72 -8.40 59.61
C LEU A 113 -47.42 -8.57 58.21
N VAL A 114 -47.96 -9.78 57.92
CA VAL A 114 -49.25 -10.12 57.23
C VAL A 114 -49.64 -9.53 55.82
N SER A 115 -49.58 -10.40 54.78
CA SER A 115 -50.64 -10.87 53.81
C SER A 115 -51.69 -9.93 53.12
N PRO A 116 -52.44 -10.36 52.07
CA PRO A 116 -52.22 -11.36 50.99
C PRO A 116 -52.54 -10.85 49.53
N GLY A 117 -52.50 -11.71 48.50
CA GLY A 117 -53.13 -11.50 47.16
C GLY A 117 -54.32 -12.47 46.93
N PRO A 118 -54.72 -12.84 45.68
CA PRO A 118 -54.35 -12.36 44.33
C PRO A 118 -55.58 -12.03 43.41
N GLY A 119 -55.41 -11.78 42.10
CA GLY A 119 -56.53 -11.72 41.14
C GLY A 119 -56.21 -11.46 39.65
N THR A 120 -56.87 -12.21 38.76
CA THR A 120 -57.05 -12.00 37.29
C THR A 120 -58.55 -11.64 37.03
N PRO A 121 -59.13 -11.48 35.80
CA PRO A 121 -58.64 -11.74 34.43
C PRO A 121 -59.08 -10.75 33.29
N GLU A 122 -58.79 -11.14 32.04
CA GLU A 122 -59.69 -11.11 30.85
C GLU A 122 -59.90 -9.90 29.88
N MET A 123 -60.14 -10.33 28.63
CA MET A 123 -60.93 -9.77 27.50
C MET A 123 -60.55 -8.50 26.69
N CYS A 124 -60.57 -8.71 25.35
CA CYS A 124 -60.80 -7.74 24.25
C CYS A 124 -62.33 -7.41 24.15
N PRO A 125 -62.93 -6.60 23.21
CA PRO A 125 -62.44 -6.25 21.85
C PRO A 125 -62.94 -4.93 21.15
N HIS A 126 -62.65 -4.82 19.84
CA HIS A 126 -63.52 -4.35 18.73
C HIS A 126 -63.73 -2.85 18.33
N THR A 127 -63.11 -2.49 17.17
CA THR A 127 -63.66 -1.74 15.99
C THR A 127 -64.08 -0.25 16.12
N PRO A 128 -64.14 0.53 15.00
CA PRO A 128 -65.19 0.44 13.93
C PRO A 128 -64.74 -0.09 12.55
N GLN A 129 -65.72 -0.41 11.70
CA GLN A 129 -65.62 -0.85 10.30
C GLN A 129 -66.11 0.27 9.32
N VAL A 130 -65.47 0.47 8.15
CA VAL A 130 -65.80 -0.02 6.77
C VAL A 130 -67.09 0.55 6.15
N ASP A 131 -66.94 1.21 4.99
CA ASP A 131 -67.74 1.09 3.73
C ASP A 131 -67.20 2.10 2.69
N GLY A 132 -67.26 1.92 1.35
CA GLY A 132 -67.74 0.80 0.54
C GLY A 132 -67.32 0.94 -0.96
N ASN A 133 -67.57 -0.08 -1.78
CA ASN A 133 -67.16 -0.23 -3.21
C ASN A 133 -67.43 0.98 -4.14
N THR A 134 -66.63 1.22 -5.20
CA THR A 134 -66.93 0.68 -6.55
C THR A 134 -65.82 0.85 -7.62
N THR A 135 -65.85 -0.03 -8.63
CA THR A 135 -65.16 -0.02 -9.94
C THR A 135 -66.22 -0.21 -11.05
N PRO A 136 -65.94 -0.18 -12.39
CA PRO A 136 -64.70 0.13 -13.14
C PRO A 136 -64.90 1.32 -14.13
N THR A 137 -64.01 1.65 -15.08
CA THR A 137 -63.93 1.09 -16.47
C THR A 137 -62.81 1.81 -17.25
N ALA A 138 -62.27 1.21 -18.32
CA ALA A 138 -61.19 1.76 -19.16
C ALA A 138 -61.68 2.28 -20.53
N VAL A 139 -60.82 2.99 -21.31
CA VAL A 139 -60.56 2.83 -22.78
C VAL A 139 -59.72 4.01 -23.36
N THR A 140 -58.86 3.69 -24.34
CA THR A 140 -57.96 4.55 -25.17
C THR A 140 -58.56 4.80 -26.58
N PRO A 141 -57.89 5.45 -27.59
CA PRO A 141 -56.73 6.37 -27.68
C PRO A 141 -57.09 7.68 -28.48
N VAL A 142 -56.11 8.43 -29.06
CA VAL A 142 -56.10 8.97 -30.46
C VAL A 142 -54.86 9.87 -30.78
N GLN A 143 -54.45 9.92 -32.06
CA GLN A 143 -53.47 10.78 -32.77
C GLN A 143 -53.97 10.95 -34.25
N PRO A 144 -53.36 11.72 -35.21
CA PRO A 144 -52.04 12.39 -35.30
C PRO A 144 -52.17 13.94 -35.44
N ASP A 145 -51.50 14.81 -36.24
CA ASP A 145 -50.42 14.87 -37.28
C ASP A 145 -49.72 16.28 -37.14
N VAL A 146 -48.57 16.75 -37.70
CA VAL A 146 -47.72 16.55 -38.92
C VAL A 146 -48.06 17.43 -40.15
N VAL A 147 -47.13 18.32 -40.57
CA VAL A 147 -46.82 18.78 -41.97
C VAL A 147 -45.59 19.75 -41.97
N SER A 148 -44.85 19.87 -43.07
CA SER A 148 -43.75 20.84 -43.33
C SER A 148 -43.69 21.20 -44.82
N PRO A 149 -43.31 22.44 -45.24
CA PRO A 149 -42.07 22.67 -46.06
C PRO A 149 -41.51 24.15 -45.96
N VAL A 150 -40.39 24.73 -46.49
CA VAL A 150 -39.15 24.42 -47.25
C VAL A 150 -38.44 25.77 -47.69
N LYS A 151 -37.09 25.88 -47.67
CA LYS A 151 -36.19 26.87 -48.42
C LYS A 151 -36.33 28.41 -48.12
N THR A 152 -35.42 29.36 -48.48
CA THR A 152 -34.07 29.41 -49.15
C THR A 152 -33.22 30.68 -48.83
N GLN A 153 -31.89 30.61 -49.09
CA GLN A 153 -30.96 31.67 -49.60
C GLN A 153 -30.30 32.78 -48.72
N ASN A 154 -29.11 33.21 -49.22
CA ASN A 154 -28.17 34.31 -48.85
C ASN A 154 -28.38 35.52 -49.83
N PRO A 155 -27.65 36.70 -49.88
CA PRO A 155 -26.24 36.97 -49.43
C PRO A 155 -25.82 38.44 -49.01
N THR A 156 -24.50 38.62 -48.81
CA THR A 156 -23.63 39.82 -49.09
C THR A 156 -23.40 40.99 -48.09
N SER A 157 -22.20 41.58 -48.21
CA SER A 157 -21.56 42.67 -47.43
C SER A 157 -21.76 44.08 -48.03
N PRO A 158 -21.25 45.17 -47.39
CA PRO A 158 -19.90 45.70 -47.73
C PRO A 158 -19.02 46.09 -46.50
N ALA A 159 -18.41 47.30 -46.43
CA ALA A 159 -17.31 47.67 -45.49
C ALA A 159 -17.21 49.20 -45.17
N GLU A 160 -16.00 49.71 -44.85
CA GLU A 160 -15.57 51.14 -44.67
C GLU A 160 -15.92 51.84 -43.31
N SER A 161 -15.17 52.81 -42.74
CA SER A 161 -13.81 53.39 -42.99
C SER A 161 -13.13 54.00 -41.68
N LYS A 162 -12.14 54.91 -41.80
CA LYS A 162 -11.25 55.56 -40.77
C LYS A 162 -11.22 57.12 -41.00
N PRO A 163 -10.51 58.06 -40.28
CA PRO A 163 -9.26 57.99 -39.45
C PRO A 163 -9.09 59.03 -38.25
N ALA A 164 -7.84 59.31 -37.80
CA ALA A 164 -7.33 60.54 -37.08
C ALA A 164 -7.67 60.75 -35.55
N LYS A 165 -6.99 61.56 -34.69
CA LYS A 165 -5.63 62.22 -34.65
C LYS A 165 -5.07 62.47 -33.19
N ASP A 166 -4.12 63.42 -32.96
CA ASP A 166 -3.18 63.54 -31.80
C ASP A 166 -3.06 64.98 -31.16
N GLU A 167 -2.04 65.21 -30.29
CA GLU A 167 -1.50 66.49 -29.68
C GLU A 167 -2.20 67.10 -28.43
N ALA A 168 -1.60 67.84 -27.45
CA ALA A 168 -0.21 68.31 -27.13
C ALA A 168 0.10 68.39 -25.58
N LYS A 169 1.10 69.18 -25.09
CA LYS A 169 1.68 69.21 -23.71
C LYS A 169 2.13 70.64 -23.24
N PRO A 170 2.34 70.98 -21.92
CA PRO A 170 3.64 70.92 -21.17
C PRO A 170 3.43 70.72 -19.61
N GLU A 171 4.11 71.23 -18.53
CA GLU A 171 5.48 71.78 -18.20
C GLU A 171 5.91 71.58 -16.69
N THR A 172 6.90 72.34 -16.14
CA THR A 172 7.57 72.18 -14.80
C THR A 172 8.01 73.50 -14.08
N PRO A 173 8.35 73.48 -12.75
CA PRO A 173 9.71 73.87 -12.25
C PRO A 173 10.22 73.18 -10.92
N ARG A 174 11.31 73.70 -10.27
CA ARG A 174 12.14 73.16 -9.12
C ARG A 174 12.69 74.33 -8.21
N PRO A 175 13.53 74.20 -7.12
CA PRO A 175 14.30 73.07 -6.51
C PRO A 175 13.93 72.64 -5.05
N PRO A 176 14.44 73.24 -3.93
CA PRO A 176 15.71 73.10 -3.13
C PRO A 176 15.73 71.88 -2.11
N ALA A 177 16.57 71.67 -1.05
CA ALA A 177 17.98 71.99 -0.62
C ALA A 177 18.42 71.08 0.61
N THR A 178 19.37 71.50 1.49
CA THR A 178 20.10 70.75 2.59
C THR A 178 20.68 71.72 3.67
N PRO A 179 21.25 71.39 4.89
CA PRO A 179 22.24 70.30 5.19
C PRO A 179 22.38 69.70 6.65
N GLN A 180 23.46 68.90 6.87
CA GLN A 180 24.28 68.63 8.10
C GLN A 180 24.02 67.51 9.16
N CYS A 181 24.98 66.56 9.20
CA CYS A 181 25.81 65.94 10.28
C CYS A 181 25.34 65.41 11.67
N ALA A 182 25.76 64.14 11.92
CA ALA A 182 26.55 63.59 13.05
C ALA A 182 25.91 63.00 14.36
N ASP A 183 26.51 61.85 14.74
CA ASP A 183 26.71 61.18 16.05
C ASP A 183 25.56 60.75 16.99
N GLY A 184 25.87 59.71 17.79
CA GLY A 184 24.99 59.06 18.77
C GLY A 184 24.67 57.60 18.42
N GLY A 185 24.92 56.65 19.32
CA GLY A 185 24.61 55.23 19.10
C GLY A 185 24.19 54.50 20.37
N ASP A 186 23.51 53.36 20.21
CA ASP A 186 23.48 52.26 21.18
C ASP A 186 23.02 50.94 20.51
N LEU A 187 23.28 49.80 21.15
CA LEU A 187 22.92 48.45 20.71
C LEU A 187 21.54 48.03 21.21
N SER A 188 20.53 48.01 20.32
CA SER A 188 19.27 47.31 20.57
C SER A 188 18.82 46.46 19.37
N VAL A 189 18.42 45.21 19.65
CA VAL A 189 17.98 44.26 18.62
C VAL A 189 16.50 44.48 18.32
N GLY A 190 16.20 45.43 17.44
CA GLY A 190 14.85 45.76 17.02
C GLY A 190 14.13 44.61 16.27
N PRO A 191 12.79 44.51 16.39
CA PRO A 191 12.01 43.46 15.72
C PRO A 191 12.00 43.64 14.20
N LYS A 192 11.97 42.52 13.45
CA LYS A 192 11.97 42.51 11.98
C LYS A 192 10.70 43.17 11.43
N THR A 193 10.84 44.38 10.89
CA THR A 193 9.74 45.19 10.36
C THR A 193 9.04 44.51 9.17
N VAL A 194 7.71 44.50 9.22
CA VAL A 194 6.87 43.79 8.24
C VAL A 194 6.66 44.67 7.01
N LYS A 195 7.45 44.43 5.94
CA LYS A 195 7.36 45.15 4.65
C LYS A 195 5.92 45.39 4.21
N THR A 196 5.59 46.63 3.83
CA THR A 196 4.22 47.04 3.48
C THR A 196 3.75 46.42 2.15
N ARG A 197 2.43 46.45 1.89
CA ARG A 197 1.85 45.98 0.62
C ARG A 197 2.43 46.72 -0.60
N LYS A 198 2.78 48.00 -0.44
CA LYS A 198 3.37 48.86 -1.50
C LYS A 198 4.79 48.42 -1.82
N GLU A 199 5.64 48.20 -0.81
CA GLU A 199 7.00 47.68 -0.99
C GLU A 199 7.03 46.31 -1.65
N ARG A 200 6.18 45.37 -1.19
CA ARG A 200 6.12 44.01 -1.76
C ARG A 200 5.76 44.03 -3.25
N LEU A 201 4.88 44.93 -3.67
CA LEU A 201 4.52 45.12 -5.09
C LEU A 201 5.64 45.78 -5.89
N GLU A 202 6.29 46.82 -5.34
CA GLU A 202 7.42 47.49 -6.00
C GLU A 202 8.63 46.52 -6.15
N GLU A 203 8.85 45.64 -5.18
CA GLU A 203 9.88 44.60 -5.18
C GLU A 203 9.55 43.44 -6.15
N ALA A 204 8.28 43.05 -6.26
CA ALA A 204 7.81 42.11 -7.28
C ALA A 204 7.99 42.68 -8.70
N ALA A 205 7.66 43.95 -8.93
CA ALA A 205 7.92 44.63 -10.20
C ALA A 205 9.41 44.68 -10.54
N LYS A 206 10.27 45.06 -9.57
CA LYS A 206 11.75 45.01 -9.71
C LYS A 206 12.25 43.59 -10.00
N SER A 207 11.57 42.54 -9.55
CA SER A 207 11.91 41.15 -9.87
C SER A 207 11.52 40.78 -11.31
N GLN A 208 10.31 41.15 -11.73
CA GLN A 208 9.79 40.85 -13.07
C GLN A 208 10.61 41.49 -14.19
N VAL A 209 11.03 42.76 -14.04
CA VAL A 209 11.89 43.42 -15.05
C VAL A 209 13.26 42.75 -15.14
N ARG A 210 13.90 42.45 -14.01
CA ARG A 210 15.16 41.69 -13.98
C ARG A 210 15.03 40.38 -14.76
N HIS A 211 13.94 39.65 -14.59
CA HIS A 211 13.72 38.40 -15.32
C HIS A 211 13.47 38.59 -16.83
N MET A 212 12.81 39.68 -17.25
CA MET A 212 12.62 40.00 -18.67
C MET A 212 13.95 40.36 -19.35
N CYS A 213 14.78 41.18 -18.70
CA CYS A 213 16.09 41.62 -19.19
C CYS A 213 17.21 40.57 -19.01
N THR A 214 16.93 39.40 -18.40
CA THR A 214 17.88 38.28 -18.32
C THR A 214 17.94 37.53 -19.66
N LEU A 215 19.14 37.37 -20.22
CA LEU A 215 19.39 36.66 -21.48
C LEU A 215 19.10 35.15 -21.38
N LYS A 216 18.24 34.64 -22.27
CA LYS A 216 17.67 33.29 -22.23
C LYS A 216 18.38 32.36 -23.22
N LYS A 217 19.43 31.66 -22.75
CA LYS A 217 20.29 30.75 -23.54
C LYS A 217 19.59 29.64 -24.35
N LYS A 218 18.29 29.37 -24.14
CA LYS A 218 17.50 28.34 -24.86
C LYS A 218 16.27 28.86 -25.61
N LYS A 219 15.97 30.17 -25.57
CA LYS A 219 14.84 30.79 -26.27
C LYS A 219 15.24 32.20 -26.72
N VAL A 220 16.21 32.26 -27.65
CA VAL A 220 16.90 33.49 -28.05
C VAL A 220 15.94 34.54 -28.61
N ALA A 221 14.90 34.12 -29.35
CA ALA A 221 13.83 34.99 -29.85
C ALA A 221 12.93 35.62 -28.76
N LEU A 222 13.16 35.34 -27.48
CA LEU A 222 12.51 35.98 -26.32
C LEU A 222 13.50 36.80 -25.47
N ASN A 223 14.62 37.19 -26.06
CA ASN A 223 15.53 38.20 -25.53
C ASN A 223 15.12 39.58 -26.03
N LEU A 224 15.28 40.61 -25.19
CA LEU A 224 15.13 42.00 -25.61
C LEU A 224 16.37 42.42 -26.44
N PRO A 225 16.24 43.38 -27.39
CA PRO A 225 17.39 43.92 -28.12
C PRO A 225 18.45 44.49 -27.15
N ALA A 226 19.73 44.39 -27.52
CA ALA A 226 20.85 44.73 -26.64
C ALA A 226 20.76 46.14 -26.05
N TRP A 227 20.42 47.15 -26.89
CA TRP A 227 20.25 48.53 -26.45
C TRP A 227 19.17 48.72 -25.37
N VAL A 228 18.09 47.92 -25.39
CA VAL A 228 17.03 47.95 -24.36
C VAL A 228 17.54 47.39 -23.03
N VAL A 229 18.44 46.40 -23.08
CA VAL A 229 19.06 45.80 -21.89
C VAL A 229 20.10 46.74 -21.28
N GLU A 230 20.87 47.46 -22.11
CA GLU A 230 21.77 48.52 -21.64
C GLU A 230 21.01 49.70 -21.02
N GLU A 231 19.96 50.19 -21.67
CA GLU A 231 19.18 51.33 -21.20
C GLU A 231 18.47 51.00 -19.87
N TYR A 232 18.04 49.75 -19.68
CA TYR A 232 17.58 49.24 -18.39
C TYR A 232 18.68 49.21 -17.31
N GLN A 233 19.94 48.97 -17.67
CA GLN A 233 21.06 49.00 -16.72
C GLN A 233 21.44 50.43 -16.32
N LYS A 234 21.29 51.40 -17.23
CA LYS A 234 21.63 52.82 -17.03
C LYS A 234 20.62 53.61 -16.18
N ARG A 235 19.36 53.15 -16.06
CA ARG A 235 18.27 53.89 -15.38
C ARG A 235 17.98 53.47 -13.92
N PRO A 236 17.42 54.36 -13.07
CA PRO A 236 17.02 54.04 -11.70
C PRO A 236 15.96 52.92 -11.62
N LYS A 237 16.35 51.78 -11.04
CA LYS A 237 15.51 50.56 -10.95
C LYS A 237 14.22 50.72 -10.12
N VAL A 238 14.11 51.78 -9.31
CA VAL A 238 12.90 52.13 -8.54
C VAL A 238 11.89 52.86 -9.43
N GLU A 239 12.36 53.78 -10.26
CA GLU A 239 11.53 54.61 -11.15
C GLU A 239 10.85 53.74 -12.23
N MET A 240 11.62 52.86 -12.88
CA MET A 240 11.08 51.90 -13.85
C MET A 240 10.06 50.92 -13.24
N ALA A 241 10.21 50.57 -11.96
CA ALA A 241 9.24 49.73 -11.25
C ALA A 241 7.92 50.46 -11.01
N ARG A 242 7.97 51.76 -10.66
CA ARG A 242 6.77 52.61 -10.51
C ARG A 242 6.05 52.81 -11.83
N LEU A 243 6.80 53.06 -12.92
CA LEU A 243 6.22 53.21 -14.25
C LEU A 243 5.46 51.94 -14.68
N LEU A 244 6.03 50.76 -14.44
CA LEU A 244 5.37 49.47 -14.71
C LEU A 244 4.20 49.14 -13.79
N MET A 245 4.22 49.59 -12.53
CA MET A 245 3.05 49.50 -11.66
C MET A 245 1.89 50.33 -12.22
N ASN A 246 2.14 51.57 -12.64
CA ASN A 246 1.14 52.43 -13.27
C ASN A 246 0.57 51.78 -14.54
N CYS A 247 1.41 51.27 -15.45
CA CYS A 247 0.96 50.56 -16.65
C CYS A 247 0.19 49.24 -16.39
N ASN A 248 0.36 48.61 -15.23
CA ASN A 248 -0.38 47.39 -14.87
C ASN A 248 -1.79 47.67 -14.33
N PHE A 249 -2.03 48.82 -13.69
CA PHE A 249 -3.39 49.20 -13.27
C PHE A 249 -4.31 49.45 -14.47
N ASP A 250 -3.78 50.05 -15.54
CA ASP A 250 -4.52 50.24 -16.79
C ASP A 250 -4.92 48.89 -17.43
N LYS A 251 -3.99 47.92 -17.51
CA LYS A 251 -4.29 46.56 -18.00
C LYS A 251 -5.36 45.82 -17.20
N ALA A 252 -5.51 46.11 -15.90
CA ALA A 252 -6.63 45.57 -15.11
C ALA A 252 -7.96 46.23 -15.51
N ARG A 253 -7.97 47.56 -15.66
CA ARG A 253 -9.14 48.35 -16.08
C ARG A 253 -9.60 47.99 -17.50
N GLN A 254 -8.67 47.87 -18.45
CA GLN A 254 -8.91 47.41 -19.82
C GLN A 254 -9.48 45.99 -19.88
N ARG A 255 -9.02 45.07 -19.02
CA ARG A 255 -9.57 43.71 -18.92
C ARG A 255 -11.00 43.69 -18.37
N ILE A 256 -11.29 44.51 -17.36
CA ILE A 256 -12.64 44.63 -16.80
C ILE A 256 -13.59 45.26 -17.83
N ASN A 257 -13.18 46.33 -18.51
CA ASN A 257 -13.98 46.97 -19.55
C ASN A 257 -14.20 46.05 -20.76
N GLY A 258 -13.18 45.29 -21.17
CA GLY A 258 -13.30 44.28 -22.22
C GLY A 258 -14.22 43.11 -21.85
N ALA A 259 -14.21 42.68 -20.58
CA ALA A 259 -15.13 41.68 -20.06
C ALA A 259 -16.57 42.20 -20.03
N LYS A 260 -16.80 43.43 -19.52
CA LYS A 260 -18.12 44.09 -19.56
C LYS A 260 -18.67 44.17 -20.99
N LYS A 261 -17.89 44.69 -21.94
CA LYS A 261 -18.29 44.79 -23.35
C LYS A 261 -18.60 43.44 -24.01
N ALA A 262 -17.95 42.36 -23.57
CA ALA A 262 -18.26 40.99 -24.03
C ALA A 262 -19.53 40.39 -23.40
N CYS A 263 -19.94 40.85 -22.21
CA CYS A 263 -21.20 40.47 -21.56
C CYS A 263 -22.37 41.33 -22.09
N GLU A 264 -22.13 42.61 -22.35
CA GLU A 264 -23.07 43.54 -23.01
C GLU A 264 -23.43 43.07 -24.42
N ALA A 265 -22.52 42.39 -25.13
CA ALA A 265 -22.81 41.71 -26.39
C ALA A 265 -23.65 40.42 -26.25
N LYS A 266 -24.05 40.06 -25.02
CA LYS A 266 -24.81 38.84 -24.67
C LYS A 266 -25.81 39.08 -23.52
N LYS A 267 -26.46 40.26 -23.47
CA LYS A 267 -27.29 40.71 -22.34
C LYS A 267 -28.24 39.63 -21.81
N GLU A 268 -28.98 38.94 -22.69
CA GLU A 268 -29.96 37.90 -22.36
C GLU A 268 -29.43 36.72 -21.51
N THR A 269 -28.11 36.50 -21.46
CA THR A 269 -27.52 35.35 -20.75
C THR A 269 -26.35 35.71 -19.84
N HIS A 270 -25.76 36.90 -19.99
CA HIS A 270 -24.55 37.32 -19.27
C HIS A 270 -24.70 38.66 -18.53
N LEU A 271 -25.85 39.34 -18.63
CA LEU A 271 -26.29 40.35 -17.67
C LEU A 271 -27.53 39.86 -16.95
N ARG A 272 -27.70 40.25 -15.69
CA ARG A 272 -28.98 40.22 -14.98
C ARG A 272 -29.05 41.42 -14.04
N ARG A 273 -30.27 41.84 -13.69
CA ARG A 273 -30.47 42.76 -12.57
C ARG A 273 -30.63 41.96 -11.29
N ASN A 274 -29.93 42.35 -10.22
CA ASN A 274 -30.02 41.67 -8.94
C ASN A 274 -31.33 42.09 -8.23
N GLN A 275 -32.18 41.11 -7.93
CA GLN A 275 -33.53 41.31 -7.40
C GLN A 275 -33.59 41.89 -5.97
N TYR A 276 -32.45 42.09 -5.31
CA TYR A 276 -32.36 42.59 -3.93
C TYR A 276 -31.83 44.02 -3.79
N ASP A 277 -31.10 44.54 -4.79
CA ASP A 277 -30.51 45.89 -4.78
C ASP A 277 -30.64 46.64 -6.14
N ASP A 278 -31.28 46.02 -7.14
CA ASP A 278 -31.54 46.54 -8.49
C ASP A 278 -30.27 46.89 -9.33
N VAL A 279 -29.10 46.38 -8.91
CA VAL A 279 -27.81 46.56 -9.59
C VAL A 279 -27.64 45.58 -10.77
N GLU A 280 -27.04 46.04 -11.88
CA GLU A 280 -26.65 45.15 -12.99
C GLU A 280 -25.42 44.30 -12.65
N GLU A 281 -25.60 42.97 -12.61
CA GLU A 281 -24.54 41.98 -12.46
C GLU A 281 -24.09 41.42 -13.83
N PHE A 282 -22.78 41.28 -14.01
CA PHE A 282 -22.14 40.82 -15.24
C PHE A 282 -21.50 39.44 -15.01
N TYR A 283 -21.97 38.40 -15.70
CA TYR A 283 -21.51 37.01 -15.54
C TYR A 283 -20.41 36.67 -16.55
N VAL A 284 -19.31 36.07 -16.08
CA VAL A 284 -18.11 35.78 -16.90
C VAL A 284 -17.61 34.35 -16.68
N ASP A 285 -17.54 33.57 -17.77
CA ASP A 285 -17.06 32.17 -17.77
C ASP A 285 -15.53 32.07 -17.55
N ILE A 286 -15.09 31.93 -16.29
CA ILE A 286 -13.67 31.77 -15.95
C ILE A 286 -13.20 30.33 -16.20
N ARG A 287 -12.65 30.08 -17.39
CA ARG A 287 -11.96 28.80 -17.70
C ARG A 287 -10.63 28.67 -16.97
N GLU A 288 -10.63 27.97 -15.83
CA GLU A 288 -9.40 27.64 -15.08
C GLU A 288 -8.38 26.85 -15.92
N LYS A 289 -7.35 27.55 -16.42
CA LYS A 289 -6.13 26.95 -17.01
C LYS A 289 -4.87 27.48 -16.31
N GLY A 290 -4.86 27.39 -14.97
CA GLY A 290 -3.80 27.94 -14.12
C GLY A 290 -2.75 26.94 -13.61
N GLN A 291 -3.15 25.89 -12.88
CA GLN A 291 -2.22 25.12 -12.03
C GLN A 291 -1.77 23.74 -12.55
N ARG A 292 -2.39 23.21 -13.62
CA ARG A 292 -2.10 21.85 -14.10
C ARG A 292 -0.85 21.78 -14.98
N LYS A 293 -0.69 22.75 -15.89
CA LYS A 293 0.42 22.76 -16.87
C LYS A 293 1.79 22.98 -16.26
N GLU A 294 1.93 23.78 -15.19
CA GLU A 294 3.25 23.95 -14.55
C GLU A 294 3.68 22.70 -13.79
N LYS A 295 2.74 22.00 -13.14
CA LYS A 295 2.99 20.68 -12.55
C LYS A 295 3.33 19.64 -13.62
N GLU A 296 2.61 19.62 -14.74
CA GLU A 296 2.93 18.76 -15.88
C GLU A 296 4.32 19.08 -16.46
N VAL A 297 4.67 20.33 -16.76
CA VAL A 297 5.98 20.71 -17.31
C VAL A 297 7.12 20.44 -16.32
N HIS A 298 6.92 20.64 -15.02
CA HIS A 298 7.93 20.30 -14.01
C HIS A 298 8.10 18.78 -13.86
N GLU A 299 7.00 18.02 -13.78
CA GLU A 299 7.01 16.56 -13.70
C GLU A 299 7.52 15.92 -15.01
N GLU A 300 7.27 16.52 -16.16
CA GLU A 300 7.77 16.10 -17.48
C GLU A 300 9.25 16.43 -17.65
N THR A 301 9.72 17.60 -17.20
CA THR A 301 11.16 17.90 -17.10
C THR A 301 11.86 16.95 -16.13
N ARG A 302 11.19 16.56 -15.03
CA ARG A 302 11.71 15.55 -14.09
C ARG A 302 11.75 14.16 -14.74
N ARG A 303 10.67 13.74 -15.41
CA ARG A 303 10.60 12.47 -16.16
C ARG A 303 11.62 12.38 -17.27
N SER A 304 11.86 13.44 -18.05
CA SER A 304 12.91 13.43 -19.08
C SER A 304 14.30 13.30 -18.45
N LYS A 305 14.56 13.92 -17.29
CA LYS A 305 15.82 13.70 -16.54
C LYS A 305 15.92 12.28 -15.97
N GLU A 306 14.83 11.75 -15.41
CA GLU A 306 14.77 10.38 -14.87
C GLU A 306 14.96 9.34 -15.98
N GLN A 307 14.30 9.51 -17.13
CA GLN A 307 14.43 8.64 -18.30
C GLN A 307 15.83 8.70 -18.92
N LEU A 308 16.46 9.88 -19.00
CA LEU A 308 17.87 10.00 -19.41
C LEU A 308 18.83 9.38 -18.38
N GLN A 309 18.47 9.28 -17.11
CA GLN A 309 19.24 8.58 -16.06
C GLN A 309 18.90 7.09 -15.90
N GLU A 310 17.89 6.59 -16.61
CA GLU A 310 17.41 5.20 -16.54
C GLU A 310 17.66 4.44 -17.86
N ALA A 311 17.79 5.14 -18.99
CA ALA A 311 18.25 4.57 -20.26
C ALA A 311 19.75 4.20 -20.24
N ASP A 312 20.58 4.99 -19.57
CA ASP A 312 22.06 4.91 -19.60
C ASP A 312 22.66 3.96 -18.53
N LYS A 313 21.88 2.96 -18.08
CA LYS A 313 22.30 1.97 -17.08
C LYS A 313 22.51 0.58 -17.70
N PRO A 314 23.76 0.22 -18.06
CA PRO A 314 24.10 -1.19 -18.29
C PRO A 314 24.00 -2.00 -17.00
N ALA A 315 24.10 -3.33 -17.11
CA ALA A 315 24.34 -4.20 -15.96
C ALA A 315 25.69 -3.88 -15.29
N LEU A 316 25.90 -4.36 -14.06
CA LEU A 316 27.13 -4.16 -13.30
C LEU A 316 28.34 -4.81 -14.01
N SER A 317 29.07 -4.02 -14.79
CA SER A 317 30.43 -4.36 -15.21
C SER A 317 31.45 -3.92 -14.16
N ALA A 318 32.68 -4.43 -14.26
CA ALA A 318 33.79 -4.07 -13.38
C ALA A 318 34.11 -2.55 -13.35
N ASP A 319 33.65 -1.80 -14.35
CA ASP A 319 33.86 -0.36 -14.50
C ASP A 319 32.95 0.53 -13.61
N ALA A 320 32.13 -0.06 -12.74
CA ALA A 320 31.16 0.65 -11.89
C ALA A 320 31.74 1.78 -11.01
N PHE A 321 33.08 1.83 -10.83
CA PHE A 321 33.78 2.85 -10.06
C PHE A 321 34.38 4.01 -10.90
N LYS A 322 34.41 3.93 -12.25
CA LYS A 322 34.90 5.00 -13.15
C LYS A 322 34.08 6.31 -13.08
N GLY A 323 33.01 6.36 -12.29
CA GLY A 323 32.31 7.58 -11.94
C GLY A 323 33.11 8.54 -11.05
N LEU A 324 34.19 8.06 -10.40
CA LEU A 324 35.05 8.87 -9.53
C LEU A 324 36.04 9.75 -10.33
N ASP A 325 36.60 9.24 -11.43
CA ASP A 325 37.53 9.99 -12.27
C ASP A 325 36.81 11.13 -13.02
N ARG A 326 35.59 10.85 -13.50
CA ARG A 326 34.68 11.84 -14.13
C ARG A 326 34.24 12.99 -13.20
N LEU A 327 34.55 12.93 -11.91
CA LEU A 327 34.41 14.07 -10.98
C LEU A 327 35.67 14.96 -11.01
N LYS A 328 36.88 14.39 -11.05
CA LYS A 328 38.13 15.14 -11.18
C LYS A 328 38.16 15.96 -12.48
N ASP A 329 37.74 15.36 -13.59
CA ASP A 329 37.63 16.02 -14.91
C ASP A 329 36.71 17.25 -14.87
N ARG A 330 35.65 17.19 -14.05
CA ARG A 330 34.69 18.29 -13.89
C ARG A 330 35.18 19.37 -12.93
N GLU A 331 35.88 19.01 -11.88
CA GLU A 331 36.43 19.96 -10.92
C GLU A 331 37.59 20.77 -11.54
N ALA A 332 38.35 20.16 -12.46
CA ALA A 332 39.30 20.87 -13.33
C ALA A 332 38.59 21.86 -14.28
N ALA A 333 37.45 21.48 -14.87
CA ALA A 333 36.69 22.34 -15.76
C ALA A 333 36.00 23.52 -15.04
N ASP A 334 35.43 23.29 -13.85
CA ASP A 334 34.79 24.35 -13.05
C ASP A 334 35.83 25.37 -12.54
N LYS A 335 37.05 24.93 -12.18
CA LYS A 335 38.18 25.83 -11.82
C LYS A 335 38.59 26.79 -12.96
N ALA A 336 38.29 26.48 -14.22
CA ALA A 336 38.60 27.34 -15.36
C ALA A 336 37.57 28.47 -15.59
N THR A 337 36.51 28.60 -14.77
CA THR A 337 35.38 29.51 -15.05
C THR A 337 34.93 30.41 -13.88
N SER A 338 35.67 30.46 -12.77
CA SER A 338 35.31 31.29 -11.61
C SER A 338 35.67 32.77 -11.78
N THR A 339 34.68 33.62 -12.08
CA THR A 339 34.82 35.09 -12.00
C THR A 339 34.81 35.56 -10.53
N PRO A 340 35.73 36.43 -10.08
CA PRO A 340 35.73 36.93 -8.70
C PRO A 340 34.54 37.86 -8.44
N GLY A 341 33.85 37.70 -7.29
CA GLY A 341 32.72 38.55 -6.90
C GLY A 341 31.53 37.87 -6.19
N ALA A 342 31.64 36.59 -5.81
CA ALA A 342 30.59 35.90 -5.05
C ALA A 342 30.74 36.11 -3.53
N ASN A 343 29.65 36.43 -2.83
CA ASN A 343 29.64 36.60 -1.37
C ASN A 343 29.97 35.25 -0.66
N PRO A 344 31.00 35.19 0.21
CA PRO A 344 31.47 33.94 0.84
C PRO A 344 30.38 33.13 1.56
N ALA A 345 29.43 33.79 2.22
CA ALA A 345 28.36 33.11 2.97
C ALA A 345 27.48 32.22 2.07
N ASN A 346 27.26 32.62 0.81
CA ASN A 346 26.52 31.81 -0.16
C ASN A 346 27.33 30.61 -0.68
N GLN A 347 28.66 30.73 -0.77
CA GLN A 347 29.52 29.62 -1.17
C GLN A 347 29.56 28.55 -0.06
N ALA A 348 29.75 28.95 1.20
CA ALA A 348 29.71 28.04 2.34
C ALA A 348 28.35 27.30 2.45
N LEU A 349 27.23 28.00 2.29
CA LEU A 349 25.88 27.40 2.34
C LEU A 349 25.62 26.42 1.20
N GLU A 350 26.11 26.70 -0.01
CA GLU A 350 26.02 25.78 -1.16
C GLU A 350 26.96 24.57 -0.98
N MET A 351 28.16 24.76 -0.41
CA MET A 351 29.10 23.67 -0.11
C MET A 351 28.52 22.70 0.94
N LYS A 352 27.98 23.23 2.05
CA LYS A 352 27.24 22.45 3.06
C LYS A 352 26.09 21.65 2.45
N ARG A 353 25.31 22.26 1.55
CA ARG A 353 24.22 21.59 0.81
C ARG A 353 24.67 20.49 -0.16
N ARG A 354 25.92 20.55 -0.66
CA ARG A 354 26.51 19.50 -1.50
C ARG A 354 27.03 18.34 -0.64
N LEU A 355 27.74 18.65 0.44
CA LEU A 355 28.31 17.66 1.35
C LEU A 355 27.22 16.83 2.05
N GLN A 356 26.15 17.46 2.56
CA GLN A 356 24.99 16.77 3.09
C GLN A 356 24.38 15.76 2.09
N LYS A 357 24.10 16.19 0.86
CA LYS A 357 23.52 15.30 -0.18
C LYS A 357 24.45 14.15 -0.58
N PHE A 358 25.76 14.33 -0.42
CA PHE A 358 26.73 13.26 -0.63
C PHE A 358 26.68 12.24 0.50
N MET A 359 26.63 12.70 1.76
CA MET A 359 26.42 11.86 2.95
C MET A 359 25.10 11.09 2.89
N ASP A 360 23.97 11.75 2.60
CA ASP A 360 22.65 11.12 2.42
C ASP A 360 22.71 9.96 1.39
N SER A 361 23.46 10.17 0.31
CA SER A 361 23.70 9.20 -0.76
C SER A 361 24.62 8.04 -0.35
N MET A 362 25.57 8.28 0.56
CA MET A 362 26.41 7.23 1.16
C MET A 362 25.60 6.37 2.14
N VAL A 363 24.83 6.97 3.06
CA VAL A 363 23.95 6.24 3.99
C VAL A 363 22.94 5.37 3.23
N GLN A 364 22.33 5.89 2.17
CA GLN A 364 21.39 5.12 1.35
C GLN A 364 22.06 3.97 0.55
N LYS A 365 23.39 3.98 0.39
CA LYS A 365 24.17 2.89 -0.24
C LYS A 365 24.63 1.87 0.80
N SER A 366 25.22 2.31 1.92
CA SER A 366 25.66 1.40 2.98
C SER A 366 24.47 0.61 3.55
N GLY A 367 23.32 1.26 3.78
CA GLY A 367 22.09 0.57 4.20
C GLY A 367 21.63 -0.53 3.23
N LYS A 368 21.74 -0.33 1.91
CA LYS A 368 21.41 -1.36 0.90
C LYS A 368 22.44 -2.49 0.87
N CYS A 369 23.71 -2.18 1.07
CA CYS A 369 24.76 -3.21 1.14
C CYS A 369 24.64 -4.05 2.41
N ARG A 370 24.31 -3.44 3.57
CA ARG A 370 24.04 -4.17 4.83
C ARG A 370 22.83 -5.10 4.70
N ALA A 371 21.76 -4.65 4.03
CA ALA A 371 20.62 -5.51 3.72
C ALA A 371 21.06 -6.72 2.85
N LEU A 372 21.74 -6.47 1.73
CA LEU A 372 22.19 -7.54 0.82
C LEU A 372 23.15 -8.54 1.48
N ILE A 373 24.06 -8.09 2.36
CA ILE A 373 24.97 -8.99 3.11
C ILE A 373 24.18 -9.91 4.06
N ARG A 374 23.15 -9.37 4.74
CA ARG A 374 22.25 -10.17 5.58
C ARG A 374 21.47 -11.18 4.75
N ASP A 375 20.80 -10.73 3.68
CA ASP A 375 20.00 -11.59 2.80
C ASP A 375 20.85 -12.77 2.25
N ILE A 376 22.13 -12.52 1.90
CA ILE A 376 23.09 -13.56 1.47
C ILE A 376 23.46 -14.52 2.60
N ARG A 377 23.73 -14.03 3.81
CA ARG A 377 24.11 -14.87 4.96
C ARG A 377 22.94 -15.70 5.49
N ASP A 378 21.72 -15.16 5.45
CA ASP A 378 20.51 -15.82 5.95
C ASP A 378 20.00 -16.90 4.97
N GLU A 379 19.82 -16.58 3.68
CA GLU A 379 19.30 -17.55 2.69
C GLU A 379 20.35 -18.57 2.20
N TYR A 380 21.63 -18.20 2.08
CA TYR A 380 22.66 -18.99 1.39
C TYR A 380 23.83 -19.45 2.27
N SER A 381 23.56 -19.66 3.56
CA SER A 381 24.51 -20.02 4.64
C SER A 381 25.44 -21.22 4.39
N LYS A 382 25.24 -22.01 3.31
CA LYS A 382 26.00 -23.22 2.94
C LYS A 382 26.92 -23.06 1.70
N SER A 383 27.08 -21.85 1.15
CA SER A 383 27.93 -21.61 -0.04
C SER A 383 29.15 -20.75 0.28
N ASP A 384 30.35 -21.34 0.27
CA ASP A 384 31.60 -20.63 0.56
C ASP A 384 31.98 -19.57 -0.49
N LEU A 385 31.46 -19.70 -1.72
CA LEU A 385 31.61 -18.69 -2.76
C LEU A 385 30.81 -17.42 -2.42
N LEU A 386 29.57 -17.57 -1.93
CA LEU A 386 28.72 -16.46 -1.54
C LEU A 386 29.16 -15.82 -0.22
N ARG A 387 29.70 -16.61 0.73
CA ARG A 387 30.39 -16.08 1.92
C ARG A 387 31.53 -15.14 1.53
N ARG A 388 32.45 -15.59 0.67
CA ARG A 388 33.59 -14.79 0.20
C ARG A 388 33.19 -13.48 -0.50
N GLU A 389 32.06 -13.44 -1.23
CA GLU A 389 31.55 -12.18 -1.80
C GLU A 389 30.83 -11.30 -0.76
N ALA A 390 30.13 -11.88 0.23
CA ALA A 390 29.57 -11.13 1.35
C ALA A 390 30.67 -10.45 2.18
N ASP A 391 31.77 -11.16 2.44
CA ASP A 391 32.91 -10.63 3.21
C ASP A 391 33.66 -9.51 2.44
N LYS A 392 33.78 -9.64 1.11
CA LYS A 392 34.28 -8.56 0.22
C LYS A 392 33.35 -7.35 0.19
N LEU A 393 32.04 -7.56 0.24
CA LEU A 393 31.03 -6.49 0.33
C LEU A 393 31.12 -5.79 1.70
N GLU A 394 31.31 -6.53 2.79
CA GLU A 394 31.44 -6.03 4.15
C GLU A 394 32.71 -5.18 4.32
N GLY A 395 33.85 -5.63 3.77
CA GLY A 395 35.09 -4.84 3.74
C GLY A 395 34.93 -3.50 3.00
N LYS A 396 34.27 -3.50 1.83
CA LYS A 396 33.94 -2.25 1.10
C LYS A 396 32.95 -1.37 1.84
N LEU A 397 32.15 -1.93 2.74
CA LEU A 397 31.18 -1.20 3.56
C LEU A 397 31.89 -0.43 4.68
N VAL A 398 32.90 -1.05 5.31
CA VAL A 398 33.78 -0.39 6.28
C VAL A 398 34.48 0.83 5.68
N ASP A 399 35.01 0.74 4.46
CA ASP A 399 35.65 1.87 3.80
C ASP A 399 34.66 2.99 3.42
N LEU A 400 33.41 2.64 3.07
CA LEU A 400 32.37 3.61 2.76
C LEU A 400 31.84 4.31 4.03
N ASP A 401 31.76 3.61 5.15
CA ASP A 401 31.43 4.19 6.46
C ASP A 401 32.55 5.12 6.96
N LYS A 402 33.84 4.77 6.81
CA LYS A 402 34.97 5.68 7.08
C LYS A 402 34.91 6.97 6.25
N GLN A 403 34.56 6.87 4.96
CA GLN A 403 34.38 8.05 4.11
C GLN A 403 33.21 8.93 4.57
N HIS A 404 32.11 8.32 5.01
CA HIS A 404 30.99 9.03 5.62
C HIS A 404 31.40 9.74 6.93
N GLU A 405 32.17 9.08 7.80
CA GLU A 405 32.68 9.65 9.05
C GLU A 405 33.66 10.81 8.80
N SER A 406 34.53 10.72 7.80
CA SER A 406 35.39 11.84 7.37
C SER A 406 34.55 13.04 6.89
N CYS A 407 33.54 12.81 6.04
CA CYS A 407 32.61 13.87 5.61
C CYS A 407 31.83 14.51 6.78
N ASN A 408 31.39 13.71 7.76
CA ASN A 408 30.79 14.19 9.01
C ASN A 408 31.74 15.11 9.78
N ASN A 409 33.00 14.72 9.93
CA ASN A 409 34.01 15.52 10.62
C ASN A 409 34.33 16.85 9.89
N VAL A 410 34.27 16.87 8.56
CA VAL A 410 34.39 18.11 7.75
C VAL A 410 33.14 19.00 7.89
N MET A 411 31.93 18.42 7.91
CA MET A 411 30.69 19.15 8.20
C MET A 411 30.76 19.82 9.59
N ALA A 412 31.08 19.06 10.64
CA ALA A 412 31.10 19.54 12.02
C ALA A 412 32.13 20.66 12.22
N LYS A 413 33.35 20.52 11.66
CA LYS A 413 34.35 21.60 11.69
C LYS A 413 33.84 22.86 10.97
N GLY A 414 33.30 22.70 9.76
CA GLY A 414 32.77 23.82 8.97
C GLY A 414 31.57 24.53 9.59
N GLU A 415 30.79 23.85 10.43
CA GLU A 415 29.70 24.48 11.22
C GLU A 415 30.21 25.32 12.40
N VAL A 416 31.38 25.01 12.96
CA VAL A 416 31.94 25.70 14.13
C VAL A 416 32.88 26.84 13.74
N SER A 417 33.82 26.62 12.81
CA SER A 417 34.81 27.63 12.39
C SER A 417 34.46 28.36 11.09
N GLY A 418 33.32 28.02 10.46
CA GLY A 418 33.08 28.30 9.05
C GLY A 418 33.87 27.36 8.13
N TYR A 419 33.50 27.36 6.85
CA TYR A 419 34.12 26.52 5.81
C TYR A 419 35.20 27.32 5.06
N PRO A 420 36.50 27.18 5.35
CA PRO A 420 37.56 27.84 4.58
C PRO A 420 37.64 27.27 3.15
N PRO A 421 38.10 28.05 2.16
CA PRO A 421 38.18 27.62 0.76
C PRO A 421 39.10 26.40 0.57
N GLU A 422 40.07 26.22 1.46
CA GLU A 422 41.01 25.09 1.51
C GLU A 422 40.35 23.73 1.76
N CYS A 423 39.10 23.68 2.28
CA CYS A 423 38.32 22.43 2.34
C CYS A 423 38.09 21.81 0.95
N SER A 424 38.24 22.56 -0.14
CA SER A 424 38.24 22.01 -1.50
C SER A 424 39.52 21.25 -1.86
N ALA A 425 40.65 21.51 -1.20
CA ALA A 425 41.92 20.81 -1.42
C ALA A 425 42.01 19.50 -0.62
N ALA A 426 41.51 19.49 0.63
CA ALA A 426 41.51 18.30 1.48
C ALA A 426 40.78 17.11 0.82
N CYS A 427 39.58 17.35 0.27
CA CYS A 427 38.81 16.35 -0.49
C CYS A 427 39.52 15.82 -1.76
N ALA A 428 40.55 16.52 -2.26
CA ALA A 428 41.28 16.15 -3.48
C ALA A 428 42.62 15.45 -3.19
N GLN A 429 43.30 15.74 -2.08
CA GLN A 429 44.66 15.25 -1.82
C GLN A 429 44.71 13.88 -1.13
N GLU A 430 43.75 13.51 -0.26
CA GLU A 430 43.72 12.16 0.34
C GLU A 430 43.38 11.05 -0.67
N ALA A 431 42.96 11.40 -1.90
CA ALA A 431 42.79 10.47 -3.01
C ALA A 431 44.10 9.86 -3.55
N ASN A 432 45.26 10.18 -2.96
CA ASN A 432 46.59 9.85 -3.48
C ASN A 432 47.51 9.06 -2.51
N VAL A 433 46.95 8.25 -1.61
CA VAL A 433 47.74 7.33 -0.77
C VAL A 433 47.78 5.91 -1.37
N LYS A 434 48.62 5.73 -2.40
CA LYS A 434 49.15 4.42 -2.82
C LYS A 434 50.64 4.49 -3.20
N LYS A 435 51.48 4.80 -2.21
CA LYS A 435 52.93 4.54 -2.24
C LYS A 435 53.44 4.05 -0.88
N TYR A 436 53.07 2.81 -0.55
CA TYR A 436 53.98 1.85 0.07
C TYR A 436 53.90 0.61 -0.81
N GLU A 437 54.87 0.48 -1.71
CA GLU A 437 56.01 -0.46 -1.59
C GLU A 437 55.63 -1.89 -1.99
N LYS A 438 55.79 -2.18 -3.28
CA LYS A 438 56.27 -3.49 -3.71
C LYS A 438 57.78 -3.34 -3.93
N LYS A 439 58.55 -3.63 -2.88
CA LYS A 439 60.01 -3.48 -2.86
C LYS A 439 60.67 -4.76 -3.38
N ASP A 440 60.50 -5.01 -4.67
CA ASP A 440 61.28 -6.02 -5.39
C ASP A 440 62.39 -5.32 -6.17
N THR A 441 63.58 -5.92 -6.15
CA THR A 441 64.82 -5.40 -6.74
C THR A 441 64.72 -5.19 -8.25
N GLU A 442 65.27 -4.08 -8.73
CA GLU A 442 65.71 -3.99 -10.13
C GLU A 442 66.83 -4.98 -10.39
N GLU A 443 66.78 -5.71 -11.52
CA GLU A 443 67.93 -5.82 -12.41
C GLU A 443 67.48 -5.96 -13.88
N LYS A 444 67.73 -4.89 -14.64
CA LYS A 444 68.33 -4.87 -15.99
C LYS A 444 67.66 -5.59 -17.19
N LYS A 445 67.47 -4.73 -18.21
CA LYS A 445 67.79 -4.93 -19.65
C LYS A 445 66.68 -5.50 -20.59
N PRO A 446 66.71 -5.11 -21.90
CA PRO A 446 65.50 -4.49 -22.47
C PRO A 446 65.17 -4.82 -23.95
N LYS A 447 64.09 -4.19 -24.46
CA LYS A 447 63.79 -3.87 -25.88
C LYS A 447 63.76 -5.02 -26.91
N LYS A 448 62.61 -5.18 -27.58
CA LYS A 448 62.52 -4.99 -29.05
C LYS A 448 61.08 -4.80 -29.54
N ASP A 449 60.98 -4.44 -30.81
CA ASP A 449 59.80 -3.85 -31.46
C ASP A 449 59.02 -4.83 -32.36
N LYS A 450 57.73 -4.51 -32.56
CA LYS A 450 56.95 -4.62 -33.83
C LYS A 450 56.60 -5.99 -34.48
N GLU A 451 55.58 -5.85 -35.34
CA GLU A 451 55.28 -6.61 -36.58
C GLU A 451 54.80 -8.08 -36.53
N SER A 452 53.46 -8.23 -36.56
CA SER A 452 52.64 -8.85 -37.62
C SER A 452 53.05 -10.15 -38.37
N LYS A 453 52.01 -10.93 -38.73
CA LYS A 453 51.96 -12.01 -39.76
C LYS A 453 52.65 -13.35 -39.40
N VAL A 454 52.31 -14.51 -40.00
CA VAL A 454 51.00 -15.08 -40.43
C VAL A 454 51.16 -16.61 -40.72
N LYS A 455 50.10 -17.41 -40.51
CA LYS A 455 49.82 -18.76 -41.09
C LYS A 455 50.60 -20.05 -40.67
N ASP A 456 49.84 -21.15 -40.70
CA ASP A 456 50.09 -22.55 -41.18
C ASP A 456 51.31 -23.39 -40.65
N SER A 457 51.33 -24.73 -40.62
CA SER A 457 50.28 -25.79 -40.46
C SER A 457 50.93 -27.20 -40.30
N LYS A 458 50.18 -28.22 -39.80
CA LYS A 458 50.44 -29.70 -39.88
C LYS A 458 51.67 -30.27 -39.11
N VAL A 459 51.87 -31.59 -38.89
CA VAL A 459 51.05 -32.77 -38.44
C VAL A 459 51.86 -34.07 -38.67
N LYS A 460 52.07 -34.96 -37.66
CA LYS A 460 52.01 -36.46 -37.73
C LYS A 460 52.52 -37.28 -36.51
N ASP A 461 51.84 -38.41 -36.28
CA ASP A 461 52.14 -39.70 -35.60
C ASP A 461 53.42 -40.45 -36.11
N PRO A 462 53.93 -41.61 -35.56
CA PRO A 462 53.12 -42.78 -35.04
C PRO A 462 53.69 -43.90 -34.09
N LYS A 463 52.78 -44.73 -33.53
CA LYS A 463 52.89 -46.18 -33.08
C LYS A 463 53.84 -46.57 -31.91
N GLY A 464 53.66 -47.68 -31.15
CA GLY A 464 52.50 -48.60 -30.96
C GLY A 464 52.85 -50.11 -30.75
N ARG A 465 52.06 -50.86 -29.92
CA ARG A 465 52.06 -52.33 -29.59
C ARG A 465 53.03 -52.83 -28.47
N LYS A 466 52.83 -53.95 -27.73
CA LYS A 466 51.78 -55.04 -27.77
C LYS A 466 51.54 -55.75 -26.40
N ASP A 467 50.56 -56.67 -26.34
CA ASP A 467 49.93 -57.31 -25.16
C ASP A 467 50.52 -58.67 -24.68
N LYS A 468 50.25 -59.05 -23.40
CA LYS A 468 49.56 -60.32 -23.03
C LYS A 468 49.14 -60.41 -21.53
N LYS A 469 48.31 -61.43 -21.19
CA LYS A 469 47.57 -61.62 -19.91
C LYS A 469 48.12 -62.75 -19.02
N GLY A 470 47.89 -62.64 -17.70
CA GLY A 470 47.81 -63.75 -16.73
C GLY A 470 46.89 -63.39 -15.55
N LYS A 471 46.13 -64.36 -15.02
CA LYS A 471 45.42 -64.32 -13.70
C LYS A 471 46.21 -65.24 -12.73
N LYS A 472 46.12 -65.18 -11.40
CA LYS A 472 45.30 -64.40 -10.43
C LYS A 472 46.33 -63.88 -9.34
N ASP A 473 46.10 -63.56 -8.06
CA ASP A 473 44.96 -63.63 -7.15
C ASP A 473 45.07 -62.62 -5.97
N GLU A 474 44.03 -62.58 -5.13
CA GLU A 474 43.87 -61.87 -3.84
C GLU A 474 43.80 -60.32 -3.87
N GLU A 475 43.09 -59.75 -2.89
CA GLU A 475 42.43 -58.44 -3.00
C GLU A 475 43.13 -57.32 -2.19
N ALA A 476 44.05 -56.55 -2.79
CA ALA A 476 44.53 -55.29 -2.21
C ALA A 476 45.30 -54.35 -3.20
N GLU A 477 44.60 -53.50 -3.97
CA GLU A 477 45.16 -52.28 -4.64
C GLU A 477 44.02 -51.22 -4.74
N ALA A 478 44.20 -49.97 -4.29
CA ALA A 478 44.93 -48.87 -4.92
C ALA A 478 44.23 -48.34 -6.20
N GLU A 479 43.25 -47.44 -6.04
CA GLU A 479 42.38 -46.97 -7.13
C GLU A 479 42.80 -45.59 -7.72
N ASP A 480 42.62 -45.48 -9.04
CA ASP A 480 43.00 -44.37 -9.95
C ASP A 480 42.51 -42.95 -9.52
N ASP A 481 43.41 -41.96 -9.57
CA ASP A 481 43.11 -40.54 -9.25
C ASP A 481 42.48 -39.81 -10.44
N GLN A 482 41.32 -40.30 -10.89
CA GLN A 482 40.48 -39.52 -11.79
C GLN A 482 39.76 -38.41 -11.01
N PRO A 483 39.65 -37.19 -11.55
CA PRO A 483 39.01 -36.06 -10.87
C PRO A 483 37.51 -36.32 -10.68
N LYS A 484 37.16 -36.90 -9.52
CA LYS A 484 35.82 -37.36 -9.15
C LYS A 484 34.77 -36.27 -9.42
N PRO A 485 33.64 -36.59 -10.08
CA PRO A 485 32.70 -35.59 -10.56
C PRO A 485 32.14 -34.76 -9.39
N LYS A 486 32.32 -33.43 -9.47
CA LYS A 486 31.87 -32.49 -8.44
C LYS A 486 30.38 -32.72 -8.14
N ARG A 487 30.08 -33.13 -6.90
CA ARG A 487 28.70 -33.39 -6.43
C ARG A 487 27.81 -32.18 -6.75
N VAL A 488 26.84 -32.38 -7.65
CA VAL A 488 25.90 -31.34 -8.08
C VAL A 488 25.00 -30.98 -6.90
N PRO A 489 24.87 -29.69 -6.50
CA PRO A 489 23.93 -29.28 -5.47
C PRO A 489 22.48 -29.58 -5.87
N ALA A 490 21.68 -30.10 -4.93
CA ALA A 490 20.28 -30.50 -5.16
C ALA A 490 19.30 -29.34 -5.49
N MET A 491 19.80 -28.11 -5.59
CA MET A 491 19.01 -26.90 -5.91
C MET A 491 18.49 -26.84 -7.36
N LEU A 492 19.05 -27.60 -8.29
CA LEU A 492 18.59 -27.66 -9.70
C LEU A 492 17.29 -28.46 -9.90
N SER A 493 16.62 -28.87 -8.82
CA SER A 493 15.36 -29.62 -8.84
C SER A 493 14.11 -28.75 -9.07
N LYS A 494 14.19 -27.43 -8.87
CA LYS A 494 13.16 -26.48 -9.30
C LYS A 494 13.51 -25.90 -10.67
N PRO A 495 12.56 -25.84 -11.64
CA PRO A 495 12.83 -25.21 -12.92
C PRO A 495 13.23 -23.74 -12.72
N LEU A 496 14.42 -23.37 -13.18
CA LEU A 496 14.92 -22.02 -12.94
C LEU A 496 14.19 -20.99 -13.82
N PHE A 497 13.81 -21.38 -15.05
CA PHE A 497 12.97 -20.60 -15.96
C PHE A 497 11.71 -20.07 -15.26
N GLU A 498 11.04 -20.92 -14.50
CA GLU A 498 9.81 -20.63 -13.76
C GLU A 498 10.00 -19.57 -12.68
N THR A 499 11.21 -19.50 -12.09
CA THR A 499 11.59 -18.41 -11.19
C THR A 499 11.88 -17.12 -11.96
N LEU A 500 12.44 -17.20 -13.17
CA LEU A 500 12.68 -16.03 -14.03
C LEU A 500 11.40 -15.39 -14.56
N VAL A 501 10.29 -16.13 -14.69
CA VAL A 501 8.95 -15.56 -14.96
C VAL A 501 8.54 -14.53 -13.89
N LYS A 502 9.00 -14.69 -12.63
CA LYS A 502 8.73 -13.78 -11.50
C LYS A 502 9.52 -12.46 -11.62
N ALA A 503 10.45 -12.35 -12.57
CA ALA A 503 11.20 -11.12 -12.85
C ALA A 503 10.28 -9.95 -13.26
N SER A 504 10.77 -8.71 -13.09
CA SER A 504 9.93 -7.53 -13.25
C SER A 504 9.35 -7.39 -14.67
N SER A 505 10.20 -7.40 -15.69
CA SER A 505 9.81 -7.37 -17.10
C SER A 505 10.31 -8.61 -17.85
N CYS A 506 9.73 -8.93 -19.01
CA CYS A 506 10.21 -10.03 -19.87
C CYS A 506 11.66 -9.77 -20.32
N ALA A 507 12.02 -8.51 -20.59
CA ALA A 507 13.39 -8.06 -20.82
C ALA A 507 14.33 -8.33 -19.62
N SER A 508 13.83 -8.31 -18.39
CA SER A 508 14.59 -8.67 -17.18
C SER A 508 14.73 -10.19 -17.03
N ALA A 509 13.67 -10.96 -17.32
CA ALA A 509 13.71 -12.43 -17.32
C ALA A 509 14.75 -12.95 -18.31
N ILE A 510 14.79 -12.41 -19.53
CA ILE A 510 15.75 -12.77 -20.59
C ILE A 510 17.19 -12.42 -20.18
N ARG A 511 17.44 -11.26 -19.56
CA ARG A 511 18.79 -10.90 -19.07
C ARG A 511 19.26 -11.81 -17.94
N ALA A 512 18.36 -12.18 -17.02
CA ALA A 512 18.68 -13.11 -15.96
C ALA A 512 18.89 -14.54 -16.49
N ALA A 513 18.15 -14.95 -17.54
CA ALA A 513 18.39 -16.21 -18.23
C ALA A 513 19.78 -16.24 -18.91
N LYS A 514 20.19 -15.13 -19.54
CA LYS A 514 21.54 -14.97 -20.09
C LYS A 514 22.61 -15.13 -19.02
N GLY A 515 22.55 -14.33 -17.94
CA GLY A 515 23.51 -14.40 -16.84
C GLY A 515 23.64 -15.80 -16.25
N VAL A 516 22.53 -16.50 -15.96
CA VAL A 516 22.64 -17.86 -15.40
C VAL A 516 23.15 -18.88 -16.42
N VAL A 517 22.80 -18.77 -17.70
CA VAL A 517 23.35 -19.65 -18.75
C VAL A 517 24.86 -19.40 -18.95
N GLU A 518 25.32 -18.16 -18.77
CA GLU A 518 26.74 -17.78 -18.72
C GLU A 518 27.43 -18.37 -17.47
N ASP A 519 26.80 -18.30 -16.29
CA ASP A 519 27.36 -18.79 -15.01
C ASP A 519 27.45 -20.32 -14.91
N ILE A 520 26.45 -21.08 -15.38
CA ILE A 520 26.37 -22.55 -15.21
C ILE A 520 26.63 -23.34 -16.51
N GLY A 521 26.72 -22.65 -17.66
CA GLY A 521 26.87 -23.25 -18.98
C GLY A 521 25.59 -23.89 -19.53
N GLU A 522 25.48 -23.94 -20.87
CA GLU A 522 24.27 -24.44 -21.56
C GLU A 522 23.90 -25.88 -21.15
N SER A 523 24.87 -26.76 -20.90
CA SER A 523 24.64 -28.17 -20.56
C SER A 523 24.01 -28.38 -19.18
N CYS A 524 24.28 -27.51 -18.20
CA CYS A 524 23.56 -27.53 -16.92
C CYS A 524 22.24 -26.75 -17.02
N ALA A 525 22.21 -25.64 -17.75
CA ALA A 525 20.99 -24.87 -17.95
C ALA A 525 19.89 -25.62 -18.71
N ALA A 526 20.25 -26.49 -19.66
CA ALA A 526 19.32 -27.34 -20.40
C ALA A 526 18.49 -28.30 -19.52
N LYS A 527 18.92 -28.55 -18.28
CA LYS A 527 18.15 -29.34 -17.29
C LYS A 527 16.89 -28.60 -16.81
N SER A 528 16.83 -27.28 -16.94
CA SER A 528 15.62 -26.49 -16.72
C SER A 528 14.88 -26.29 -18.04
N LYS A 529 13.67 -26.86 -18.17
CA LYS A 529 12.76 -26.63 -19.33
C LYS A 529 12.76 -25.15 -19.74
N GLY A 530 13.08 -24.89 -21.01
CA GLY A 530 13.06 -23.56 -21.63
C GLY A 530 14.13 -22.53 -21.22
N LEU A 531 15.04 -22.82 -20.29
CA LEU A 531 15.99 -21.80 -19.79
C LEU A 531 16.98 -21.31 -20.88
N VAL A 532 17.49 -22.24 -21.69
CA VAL A 532 18.43 -21.94 -22.80
C VAL A 532 17.71 -21.23 -23.96
N ASP A 533 16.44 -21.53 -24.21
CA ASP A 533 15.63 -20.77 -25.17
C ASP A 533 15.38 -19.33 -24.69
N LEU A 534 15.10 -19.14 -23.40
CA LEU A 534 14.88 -17.83 -22.80
C LEU A 534 16.15 -16.96 -22.81
N SER A 535 17.33 -17.55 -22.63
CA SER A 535 18.58 -16.82 -22.80
C SER A 535 18.85 -16.45 -24.26
N LYS A 536 18.34 -17.22 -25.24
CA LYS A 536 18.51 -16.93 -26.67
C LYS A 536 17.52 -15.88 -27.21
N CYS A 537 16.48 -15.50 -26.45
CA CYS A 537 15.54 -14.43 -26.80
C CYS A 537 16.18 -13.03 -26.93
N SER A 538 15.51 -12.14 -27.68
CA SER A 538 15.86 -10.71 -27.75
C SER A 538 15.26 -9.91 -26.60
N VAL A 539 16.06 -9.00 -26.05
CA VAL A 539 15.62 -8.03 -25.05
C VAL A 539 14.66 -6.99 -25.68
N SER A 540 14.85 -6.64 -26.97
CA SER A 540 14.03 -5.63 -27.66
C SER A 540 12.63 -6.14 -28.04
N HIS A 541 12.49 -7.44 -28.34
CA HIS A 541 11.21 -8.07 -28.66
C HIS A 541 10.66 -8.94 -27.50
N SER A 542 11.15 -8.71 -26.28
CA SER A 542 10.99 -9.59 -25.12
C SER A 542 9.57 -10.09 -24.78
N GLU A 543 8.50 -9.30 -24.99
CA GLU A 543 7.11 -9.75 -24.77
C GLU A 543 6.59 -10.69 -25.89
N ARG A 544 7.19 -10.65 -27.09
CA ARG A 544 6.91 -11.60 -28.20
C ARG A 544 7.72 -12.87 -27.99
N ASP A 545 9.02 -12.73 -27.78
CA ASP A 545 9.94 -13.86 -27.73
C ASP A 545 9.66 -14.75 -26.50
N MET A 546 9.33 -14.16 -25.35
CA MET A 546 8.93 -14.89 -24.14
C MET A 546 7.55 -15.56 -24.27
N ASP A 547 6.62 -15.01 -25.05
CA ASP A 547 5.35 -15.67 -25.40
C ASP A 547 5.57 -16.87 -26.36
N VAL A 548 6.54 -16.80 -27.27
CA VAL A 548 6.97 -17.97 -28.07
C VAL A 548 7.55 -19.07 -27.18
N VAL A 549 8.45 -18.73 -26.25
CA VAL A 549 9.08 -19.75 -25.37
C VAL A 549 8.10 -20.32 -24.34
N THR A 550 7.26 -19.50 -23.70
CA THR A 550 6.24 -20.02 -22.76
C THR A 550 5.22 -20.91 -23.46
N ARG A 551 4.86 -20.64 -24.72
CA ARG A 551 4.06 -21.58 -25.54
C ARG A 551 4.83 -22.84 -25.94
N LYS A 552 6.11 -22.73 -26.36
CA LYS A 552 6.95 -23.90 -26.73
C LYS A 552 7.09 -24.93 -25.61
N PHE A 553 7.09 -24.49 -24.34
CA PHE A 553 7.27 -25.36 -23.17
C PHE A 553 5.98 -25.55 -22.34
N ASN A 554 4.81 -25.15 -22.85
CA ASN A 554 3.50 -25.26 -22.18
C ASN A 554 3.39 -24.54 -20.80
N LEU A 555 4.23 -23.53 -20.54
CA LEU A 555 4.37 -22.86 -19.23
C LEU A 555 3.31 -21.77 -18.99
N ARG A 556 2.09 -22.02 -19.45
CA ARG A 556 0.92 -21.14 -19.35
C ARG A 556 -0.29 -22.04 -19.13
N LEU A 557 -1.20 -21.68 -18.21
CA LEU A 557 -2.43 -22.46 -18.07
C LEU A 557 -3.15 -22.53 -19.43
N PRO A 558 -3.61 -23.72 -19.86
CA PRO A 558 -4.18 -23.96 -21.19
C PRO A 558 -5.64 -23.46 -21.28
N VAL A 559 -5.93 -22.31 -20.67
CA VAL A 559 -7.20 -21.59 -20.81
C VAL A 559 -7.11 -20.70 -22.06
N PRO A 560 -8.04 -20.80 -23.01
CA PRO A 560 -8.17 -19.86 -24.12
C PRO A 560 -8.32 -18.40 -23.67
N ILE A 561 -8.04 -17.47 -24.60
CA ILE A 561 -8.33 -16.04 -24.44
C ILE A 561 -9.30 -15.67 -25.56
N THR A 562 -10.51 -15.29 -25.19
CA THR A 562 -11.60 -14.89 -26.07
C THR A 562 -11.34 -13.49 -26.61
N HIS A 563 -11.44 -13.26 -27.92
CA HIS A 563 -11.49 -11.91 -28.46
C HIS A 563 -12.90 -11.35 -28.32
N LEU A 564 -13.03 -10.07 -27.97
CA LEU A 564 -14.34 -9.40 -27.82
C LEU A 564 -14.50 -8.32 -28.89
N ASP A 565 -15.62 -8.36 -29.61
CA ASP A 565 -15.93 -7.39 -30.64
C ASP A 565 -16.04 -5.96 -30.11
N LYS A 566 -15.56 -5.02 -30.92
CA LYS A 566 -15.53 -3.60 -30.56
C LYS A 566 -16.86 -2.92 -30.89
N ILE A 567 -17.61 -2.54 -29.87
CA ILE A 567 -18.80 -1.71 -30.03
C ILE A 567 -18.40 -0.38 -30.72
N PRO A 568 -19.12 0.07 -31.77
CA PRO A 568 -18.89 1.37 -32.39
C PRO A 568 -18.87 2.52 -31.38
N GLY A 569 -17.88 3.41 -31.51
CA GLY A 569 -17.66 4.51 -30.57
C GLY A 569 -16.84 4.16 -29.32
N MET A 570 -16.51 2.89 -29.09
CA MET A 570 -15.57 2.50 -28.02
C MET A 570 -14.19 3.15 -28.26
N ARG A 571 -13.63 3.78 -27.22
CA ARG A 571 -12.41 4.59 -27.33
C ARG A 571 -11.12 3.79 -27.22
N TYR A 572 -11.18 2.58 -26.67
CA TYR A 572 -10.00 1.74 -26.47
C TYR A 572 -9.51 1.11 -27.80
N THR A 573 -8.35 1.58 -28.27
CA THR A 573 -7.77 1.21 -29.57
C THR A 573 -7.00 -0.12 -29.57
N GLY A 574 -6.57 -0.62 -28.41
CA GLY A 574 -5.83 -1.89 -28.31
C GLY A 574 -6.67 -3.15 -28.55
N SER A 575 -6.08 -4.34 -28.50
CA SER A 575 -6.86 -5.60 -28.58
C SER A 575 -7.77 -5.73 -27.35
N PHE A 576 -9.05 -6.04 -27.59
CA PHE A 576 -10.09 -6.15 -26.58
C PHE A 576 -10.37 -7.64 -26.39
N ASP A 577 -9.92 -8.17 -25.26
CA ASP A 577 -9.80 -9.61 -25.02
C ASP A 577 -10.24 -9.93 -23.58
N ALA A 578 -10.75 -11.13 -23.36
CA ALA A 578 -11.19 -11.62 -22.06
C ALA A 578 -10.89 -13.13 -21.91
N ILE A 579 -11.22 -13.70 -20.74
CA ILE A 579 -11.20 -15.13 -20.49
C ILE A 579 -12.60 -15.54 -20.03
N SER A 580 -13.21 -16.47 -20.75
CA SER A 580 -14.54 -17.04 -20.43
C SER A 580 -14.49 -17.91 -19.17
N LEU A 581 -15.58 -17.86 -18.39
CA LEU A 581 -15.89 -18.78 -17.32
C LEU A 581 -16.13 -20.20 -17.84
N GLN A 582 -16.68 -20.37 -19.05
CA GLN A 582 -16.76 -21.69 -19.71
C GLN A 582 -15.36 -22.27 -19.91
N ASP A 583 -14.41 -21.45 -20.36
CA ASP A 583 -13.04 -21.89 -20.63
C ASP A 583 -12.25 -22.16 -19.34
N TRP A 584 -12.47 -21.38 -18.27
CA TRP A 584 -12.00 -21.73 -16.93
C TRP A 584 -12.61 -23.05 -16.42
N CYS A 585 -13.89 -23.28 -16.66
CA CYS A 585 -14.61 -24.49 -16.26
C CYS A 585 -14.10 -25.72 -17.02
N LYS A 586 -13.94 -25.66 -18.35
CA LYS A 586 -13.30 -26.70 -19.17
C LYS A 586 -11.89 -27.02 -18.65
N PHE A 587 -11.07 -26.01 -18.37
CA PHE A 587 -9.75 -26.23 -17.80
C PHE A 587 -9.80 -26.94 -16.44
N LEU A 588 -10.71 -26.54 -15.54
CA LEU A 588 -10.87 -27.18 -14.23
C LEU A 588 -11.25 -28.66 -14.33
N ILE A 589 -12.09 -29.01 -15.31
CA ILE A 589 -12.59 -30.36 -15.55
C ILE A 589 -11.53 -31.22 -16.23
N ASN A 590 -11.05 -30.84 -17.42
CA ASN A 590 -10.19 -31.67 -18.25
C ASN A 590 -8.79 -31.91 -17.64
N TYR A 591 -8.36 -31.06 -16.70
CA TYR A 591 -7.12 -31.26 -15.93
C TYR A 591 -7.34 -31.84 -14.53
N ASN A 592 -8.55 -32.33 -14.21
CA ASN A 592 -8.92 -32.98 -12.94
C ASN A 592 -8.64 -32.12 -11.68
N VAL A 593 -8.86 -30.81 -11.79
CA VAL A 593 -8.53 -29.80 -10.78
C VAL A 593 -9.74 -29.01 -10.26
N TRP A 594 -10.95 -29.42 -10.63
CA TRP A 594 -12.23 -28.99 -10.05
C TRP A 594 -12.22 -28.98 -8.51
N HIS A 595 -11.54 -29.96 -7.91
CA HIS A 595 -11.37 -30.13 -6.47
C HIS A 595 -10.84 -28.88 -5.73
N VAL A 596 -10.08 -28.00 -6.41
CA VAL A 596 -9.62 -26.71 -5.87
C VAL A 596 -10.80 -25.79 -5.55
N MET A 597 -11.85 -25.81 -6.38
CA MET A 597 -13.08 -25.02 -6.19
C MET A 597 -13.92 -25.53 -5.01
N CYS A 598 -13.77 -26.80 -4.64
CA CYS A 598 -14.36 -27.42 -3.45
C CYS A 598 -13.45 -27.31 -2.21
N GLY A 599 -12.31 -26.62 -2.30
CA GLY A 599 -11.37 -26.41 -1.18
C GLY A 599 -10.58 -27.66 -0.77
N LEU A 600 -10.49 -28.66 -1.63
CA LEU A 600 -9.70 -29.87 -1.44
C LEU A 600 -8.29 -29.71 -2.02
N ARG A 601 -7.32 -30.50 -1.54
CA ARG A 601 -5.92 -30.49 -2.04
C ARG A 601 -5.61 -31.59 -3.06
N LYS A 602 -6.57 -32.47 -3.34
CA LYS A 602 -6.51 -33.58 -4.29
C LYS A 602 -7.93 -33.83 -4.81
N ALA A 603 -8.05 -34.43 -5.98
CA ALA A 603 -9.33 -34.90 -6.50
C ALA A 603 -9.90 -36.01 -5.60
N ASP A 604 -11.20 -35.89 -5.31
CA ASP A 604 -12.05 -36.79 -4.53
C ASP A 604 -13.49 -36.52 -4.97
N ARG A 605 -13.83 -36.96 -6.18
CA ARG A 605 -15.10 -36.67 -6.88
C ARG A 605 -16.34 -36.90 -6.02
N ASN A 606 -16.36 -37.95 -5.22
CA ASN A 606 -17.48 -38.25 -4.32
C ASN A 606 -17.61 -37.18 -3.24
N ARG A 607 -16.51 -36.76 -2.63
CA ARG A 607 -16.47 -35.70 -1.62
C ARG A 607 -16.77 -34.33 -2.20
N GLU A 608 -16.31 -34.05 -3.42
CA GLU A 608 -16.65 -32.83 -4.16
C GLU A 608 -18.16 -32.72 -4.34
N CYS A 609 -18.79 -33.78 -4.86
CA CYS A 609 -20.25 -33.87 -4.97
C CYS A 609 -20.96 -33.65 -3.63
N MET A 610 -20.54 -34.35 -2.57
CA MET A 610 -21.17 -34.20 -1.24
C MET A 610 -20.96 -32.82 -0.61
N ILE A 611 -19.81 -32.16 -0.83
CA ILE A 611 -19.54 -30.80 -0.37
C ILE A 611 -20.46 -29.80 -1.09
N LEU A 612 -20.64 -29.92 -2.40
CA LEU A 612 -21.50 -29.03 -3.18
C LEU A 612 -22.99 -29.27 -2.87
N SER A 613 -23.44 -30.53 -2.78
CA SER A 613 -24.81 -30.84 -2.37
C SER A 613 -25.17 -30.30 -0.98
N GLU A 614 -24.29 -30.47 0.02
CA GLU A 614 -24.51 -29.93 1.38
C GLU A 614 -24.41 -28.40 1.41
N PHE A 615 -23.57 -27.77 0.57
CA PHE A 615 -23.58 -26.32 0.39
C PHE A 615 -24.93 -25.82 -0.13
N TRP A 616 -25.43 -26.37 -1.23
CA TRP A 616 -26.67 -25.91 -1.86
C TRP A 616 -27.91 -26.18 -1.01
N LYS A 617 -27.92 -27.29 -0.27
CA LYS A 617 -28.94 -27.59 0.75
C LYS A 617 -29.03 -26.48 1.81
N ARG A 618 -27.90 -26.04 2.37
CA ARG A 618 -27.86 -24.91 3.35
C ARG A 618 -28.20 -23.58 2.68
N TYR A 619 -27.70 -23.33 1.48
CA TYR A 619 -27.98 -22.11 0.72
C TYR A 619 -29.46 -21.96 0.39
N LYS A 620 -30.19 -23.07 0.16
CA LYS A 620 -31.65 -23.07 -0.06
C LYS A 620 -32.45 -22.70 1.18
N VAL A 621 -32.00 -23.09 2.37
CA VAL A 621 -32.63 -22.65 3.63
C VAL A 621 -32.38 -21.16 3.88
N ALA A 622 -31.14 -20.70 3.75
CA ALA A 622 -30.77 -19.30 4.04
C ALA A 622 -31.19 -18.28 2.96
N ASN A 623 -31.49 -18.71 1.72
CA ASN A 623 -31.89 -17.85 0.61
C ASN A 623 -33.04 -18.46 -0.22
N PRO A 624 -34.22 -18.71 0.37
CA PRO A 624 -35.31 -19.43 -0.30
C PRO A 624 -35.90 -18.66 -1.49
N ASN A 625 -35.82 -17.32 -1.46
CA ASN A 625 -36.33 -16.43 -2.52
C ASN A 625 -35.36 -16.24 -3.70
N SER A 626 -34.20 -16.91 -3.72
CA SER A 626 -33.23 -16.74 -4.81
C SER A 626 -33.75 -17.30 -6.14
N GLY A 627 -33.67 -16.50 -7.21
CA GLY A 627 -34.00 -16.93 -8.57
C GLY A 627 -33.18 -18.14 -9.07
N LEU A 628 -32.06 -18.47 -8.42
CA LEU A 628 -31.28 -19.68 -8.67
C LEU A 628 -32.13 -20.96 -8.61
N TRP A 629 -33.17 -21.02 -7.77
CA TRP A 629 -34.00 -22.23 -7.65
C TRP A 629 -34.90 -22.47 -8.87
N ALA A 630 -35.43 -21.40 -9.47
CA ALA A 630 -36.19 -21.49 -10.71
C ALA A 630 -35.28 -21.91 -11.87
N GLU A 631 -34.08 -21.34 -11.95
CA GLU A 631 -33.07 -21.67 -12.95
C GLU A 631 -32.58 -23.12 -12.82
N PHE A 632 -32.28 -23.57 -11.59
CA PHE A 632 -31.89 -24.96 -11.33
C PHE A 632 -32.96 -25.96 -11.75
N GLN A 633 -34.24 -25.63 -11.52
CA GLN A 633 -35.37 -26.48 -11.93
C GLN A 633 -35.59 -26.45 -13.45
N GLN A 634 -35.62 -25.25 -14.06
CA GLN A 634 -35.87 -25.05 -15.49
C GLN A 634 -34.80 -25.69 -16.38
N TYR A 635 -33.53 -25.61 -15.96
CA TYR A 635 -32.38 -26.09 -16.73
C TYR A 635 -31.80 -27.42 -16.21
N ASN A 636 -32.48 -28.08 -15.27
CA ASN A 636 -32.07 -29.36 -14.67
C ASN A 636 -30.61 -29.36 -14.18
N VAL A 637 -30.25 -28.35 -13.39
CA VAL A 637 -28.88 -28.13 -12.91
C VAL A 637 -28.54 -29.11 -11.80
N ASP A 638 -27.52 -29.95 -12.02
CA ASP A 638 -27.01 -30.85 -10.99
C ASP A 638 -26.21 -30.06 -9.94
N VAL A 639 -26.86 -29.81 -8.80
CA VAL A 639 -26.27 -29.10 -7.65
C VAL A 639 -25.04 -29.80 -7.09
N SER A 640 -24.87 -31.13 -7.27
CA SER A 640 -23.65 -31.84 -6.84
C SER A 640 -22.42 -31.46 -7.68
N ARG A 641 -22.62 -30.93 -8.90
CA ARG A 641 -21.54 -30.44 -9.76
C ARG A 641 -21.66 -28.94 -10.07
N CYS A 642 -22.43 -28.20 -9.28
CA CYS A 642 -22.57 -26.75 -9.39
C CYS A 642 -21.67 -26.01 -8.39
N CYS A 643 -20.70 -25.22 -8.87
CA CYS A 643 -19.81 -24.45 -8.00
C CYS A 643 -20.43 -23.07 -7.61
N PRO A 644 -20.53 -22.75 -6.30
CA PRO A 644 -20.91 -21.40 -5.86
C PRO A 644 -19.76 -20.40 -6.02
N LEU A 645 -19.98 -19.35 -6.80
CA LEU A 645 -19.00 -18.31 -7.11
C LEU A 645 -19.39 -16.94 -6.55
N VAL A 646 -18.38 -16.10 -6.36
CA VAL A 646 -18.51 -14.65 -6.18
C VAL A 646 -17.76 -13.96 -7.32
N LEU A 647 -18.37 -12.92 -7.91
CA LEU A 647 -17.71 -12.04 -8.87
C LEU A 647 -17.06 -10.87 -8.11
N HIS A 648 -15.75 -10.71 -8.24
CA HIS A 648 -14.99 -9.60 -7.69
C HIS A 648 -14.58 -8.59 -8.77
N GLY A 649 -14.61 -7.29 -8.48
CA GLY A 649 -13.95 -6.26 -9.29
C GLY A 649 -13.32 -5.13 -8.47
N ASP A 650 -12.18 -4.59 -8.91
CA ASP A 650 -11.58 -3.38 -8.34
C ASP A 650 -10.68 -2.58 -9.32
N GLU A 651 -10.51 -1.28 -9.05
CA GLU A 651 -9.68 -0.32 -9.80
C GLU A 651 -8.23 -0.20 -9.27
N GLY A 652 -7.46 -1.28 -9.43
CA GLY A 652 -6.00 -1.32 -9.18
C GLY A 652 -5.19 -0.29 -10.00
N ARG A 653 -3.86 -0.21 -9.81
CA ARG A 653 -3.03 0.88 -10.39
C ARG A 653 -2.10 0.43 -11.53
N GLY A 654 -2.48 0.71 -12.77
CA GLY A 654 -1.70 0.51 -13.99
C GLY A 654 -0.64 1.60 -14.29
N ARG A 655 -0.20 1.64 -15.56
CA ARG A 655 0.90 2.50 -16.05
C ARG A 655 0.64 3.99 -15.75
N LYS A 656 1.71 4.74 -15.45
CA LYS A 656 1.66 6.15 -14.96
C LYS A 656 0.77 6.36 -13.71
N LYS A 657 0.54 5.33 -12.89
CA LYS A 657 -0.41 5.32 -11.74
C LYS A 657 -1.88 5.56 -12.13
N ALA A 658 -2.23 5.49 -13.42
CA ALA A 658 -3.63 5.49 -13.83
C ALA A 658 -4.31 4.20 -13.35
N PRO A 659 -5.53 4.27 -12.81
CA PRO A 659 -6.28 3.06 -12.49
C PRO A 659 -6.44 2.06 -13.65
N PHE A 660 -6.78 0.84 -13.29
CA PHE A 660 -6.79 -0.34 -14.14
C PHE A 660 -7.74 -1.35 -13.49
N LEU A 661 -8.94 -1.46 -14.04
CA LEU A 661 -9.97 -2.39 -13.57
C LEU A 661 -9.50 -3.84 -13.79
N ILE A 662 -9.71 -4.67 -12.78
CA ILE A 662 -9.49 -6.12 -12.81
C ILE A 662 -10.76 -6.78 -12.29
N THR A 663 -11.37 -7.68 -13.07
CA THR A 663 -12.48 -8.53 -12.62
C THR A 663 -12.09 -10.00 -12.61
N ALA A 664 -12.52 -10.73 -11.59
CA ALA A 664 -12.20 -12.13 -11.39
C ALA A 664 -13.30 -12.86 -10.63
N TYR A 665 -13.53 -14.12 -10.97
CA TYR A 665 -14.40 -15.00 -10.19
C TYR A 665 -13.60 -15.73 -9.10
N HIS A 666 -14.27 -16.18 -8.05
CA HIS A 666 -13.73 -17.18 -7.14
C HIS A 666 -14.82 -18.02 -6.50
N SER A 667 -14.49 -19.27 -6.12
CA SER A 667 -15.38 -20.07 -5.28
C SER A 667 -15.61 -19.38 -3.93
N VAL A 668 -16.79 -19.59 -3.36
CA VAL A 668 -17.10 -19.33 -1.95
C VAL A 668 -16.24 -20.22 -1.04
N ILE A 669 -15.98 -21.45 -1.48
CA ILE A 669 -15.26 -22.48 -0.76
C ILE A 669 -13.77 -22.43 -1.13
N GLY A 670 -12.88 -22.81 -0.21
CA GLY A 670 -11.45 -22.90 -0.42
C GLY A 670 -10.70 -23.54 0.74
N PHE A 671 -9.48 -23.07 1.00
CA PHE A 671 -8.53 -23.78 1.88
C PHE A 671 -8.62 -23.43 3.37
N GLY A 672 -9.55 -22.57 3.79
CA GLY A 672 -9.69 -22.05 5.16
C GLY A 672 -8.84 -20.81 5.42
N THR A 673 -8.87 -20.30 6.65
CA THR A 673 -7.96 -19.25 7.15
C THR A 673 -6.83 -19.88 7.95
N ALA A 674 -5.80 -19.11 8.36
CA ALA A 674 -4.80 -19.62 9.30
C ALA A 674 -5.43 -20.02 10.65
N ALA A 675 -6.23 -19.12 11.24
CA ALA A 675 -6.90 -19.34 12.54
C ALA A 675 -7.88 -20.53 12.50
N ALA A 676 -8.74 -20.60 11.48
CA ALA A 676 -9.70 -21.69 11.29
C ALA A 676 -9.06 -23.01 10.81
N ASN A 677 -7.76 -23.04 10.48
CA ASN A 677 -7.04 -24.30 10.26
C ASN A 677 -6.26 -24.72 11.52
N ALA A 678 -5.72 -23.77 12.30
CA ALA A 678 -5.00 -24.05 13.55
C ALA A 678 -5.93 -24.48 14.71
N SER A 679 -7.13 -23.90 14.82
CA SER A 679 -8.11 -24.20 15.88
C SER A 679 -8.81 -25.57 15.77
N ARG A 680 -8.48 -26.41 14.77
CA ARG A 680 -9.20 -27.67 14.53
C ARG A 680 -8.57 -28.87 15.22
N THR A 681 -9.28 -29.39 16.21
CA THR A 681 -9.06 -30.75 16.73
C THR A 681 -9.52 -31.83 15.74
N HIS A 682 -10.68 -31.71 15.09
CA HIS A 682 -11.32 -32.84 14.40
C HIS A 682 -11.31 -32.86 12.85
N ARG A 683 -10.99 -34.04 12.30
CA ARG A 683 -11.06 -34.58 10.91
C ARG A 683 -12.35 -34.48 10.09
N ALA A 684 -13.29 -33.56 10.36
CA ALA A 684 -14.59 -33.47 9.65
C ALA A 684 -14.50 -33.64 8.10
N TYR A 685 -15.39 -34.45 7.51
CA TYR A 685 -15.32 -34.84 6.10
C TYR A 685 -15.80 -33.74 5.14
N LEU A 686 -17.04 -33.25 5.32
CA LEU A 686 -17.62 -32.17 4.50
C LEU A 686 -17.18 -30.80 5.06
N ARG A 687 -16.13 -30.21 4.47
CA ARG A 687 -15.46 -28.99 4.95
C ARG A 687 -15.60 -27.84 3.95
N MET A 688 -16.66 -27.05 4.10
CA MET A 688 -16.88 -25.81 3.35
C MET A 688 -16.07 -24.67 3.98
N ARG A 689 -14.77 -24.58 3.68
CA ARG A 689 -13.86 -23.62 4.34
C ARG A 689 -13.73 -22.31 3.59
N LEU A 690 -13.47 -21.21 4.31
CA LEU A 690 -13.28 -19.88 3.73
C LEU A 690 -12.14 -19.84 2.70
N ASN A 691 -12.34 -19.10 1.60
CA ASN A 691 -11.39 -19.07 0.48
C ASN A 691 -10.22 -18.07 0.66
N TYR A 692 -9.40 -18.29 1.70
CA TYR A 692 -8.35 -17.37 2.18
C TYR A 692 -6.89 -17.87 2.10
N SER A 693 -6.64 -19.13 2.45
CA SER A 693 -5.29 -19.72 2.39
C SER A 693 -4.91 -20.08 0.95
N GLU A 694 -3.60 -20.26 0.71
CA GLU A 694 -2.93 -20.35 -0.60
C GLU A 694 -2.67 -19.01 -1.30
N ASN A 695 -1.92 -19.06 -2.40
CA ASN A 695 -1.61 -17.90 -3.21
C ASN A 695 -2.83 -17.52 -4.06
N SER A 696 -3.23 -16.25 -4.08
CA SER A 696 -4.37 -15.76 -4.86
C SER A 696 -4.41 -16.17 -6.34
N ASN A 697 -3.27 -16.49 -6.98
CA ASN A 697 -3.22 -17.01 -8.35
C ASN A 697 -3.74 -18.47 -8.51
N ILE A 698 -3.94 -19.20 -7.40
CA ILE A 698 -4.52 -20.57 -7.36
C ILE A 698 -6.05 -20.51 -7.44
N HIS A 699 -6.68 -19.52 -6.81
CA HIS A 699 -8.11 -19.55 -6.48
C HIS A 699 -8.84 -18.23 -6.78
N ARG A 700 -8.29 -17.42 -7.69
CA ARG A 700 -8.93 -16.26 -8.35
C ARG A 700 -8.82 -16.43 -9.86
N MET A 701 -9.95 -16.64 -10.52
CA MET A 701 -10.07 -16.86 -11.97
C MET A 701 -10.24 -15.51 -12.67
N LEU A 702 -9.17 -14.99 -13.28
CA LEU A 702 -9.20 -13.70 -13.98
C LEU A 702 -10.10 -13.80 -15.22
N THR A 703 -11.07 -12.89 -15.38
CA THR A 703 -11.94 -12.86 -16.57
C THR A 703 -11.68 -11.65 -17.46
N CYS A 704 -11.78 -10.43 -16.95
CA CYS A 704 -11.57 -9.22 -17.74
C CYS A 704 -10.62 -8.24 -17.04
N VAL A 705 -9.95 -7.40 -17.84
CA VAL A 705 -9.17 -6.26 -17.36
C VAL A 705 -9.39 -5.06 -18.28
N LEU A 706 -9.43 -3.84 -17.73
CA LEU A 706 -9.65 -2.62 -18.50
C LEU A 706 -8.77 -1.46 -17.99
N PRO A 707 -7.85 -0.91 -18.79
CA PRO A 707 -7.13 0.31 -18.41
C PRO A 707 -8.09 1.49 -18.29
N LYS A 708 -7.83 2.44 -17.37
CA LYS A 708 -8.73 3.58 -17.13
C LYS A 708 -8.96 4.45 -18.36
N MET A 709 -10.02 4.12 -19.07
CA MET A 709 -10.66 4.92 -20.10
C MET A 709 -11.91 5.54 -19.46
N ASN A 710 -11.70 6.61 -18.67
CA ASN A 710 -12.68 7.21 -17.76
C ASN A 710 -13.80 8.03 -18.47
N LYS A 711 -14.13 7.61 -19.70
CA LYS A 711 -15.10 8.17 -20.66
C LYS A 711 -15.61 7.09 -21.63
N ASP A 712 -15.27 5.82 -21.41
CA ASP A 712 -15.48 4.70 -22.34
C ASP A 712 -16.38 3.66 -21.69
N ASP A 713 -17.55 4.14 -21.26
CA ASP A 713 -18.54 3.36 -20.53
C ASP A 713 -19.14 2.24 -21.41
N LEU A 714 -18.95 2.34 -22.73
CA LEU A 714 -19.19 1.27 -23.71
C LEU A 714 -18.27 0.06 -23.47
N ALA A 715 -16.97 0.27 -23.22
CA ALA A 715 -16.02 -0.81 -22.92
C ALA A 715 -16.36 -1.51 -21.59
N LEU A 716 -16.80 -0.74 -20.57
CA LEU A 716 -17.27 -1.31 -19.31
C LEU A 716 -18.57 -2.11 -19.52
N LYS A 717 -19.56 -1.57 -20.22
CA LYS A 717 -20.80 -2.28 -20.56
C LYS A 717 -20.54 -3.54 -21.37
N ALA A 718 -19.63 -3.52 -22.35
CA ALA A 718 -19.24 -4.72 -23.11
C ALA A 718 -18.67 -5.81 -22.20
N ILE A 719 -17.77 -5.47 -21.27
CA ILE A 719 -17.22 -6.39 -20.27
C ILE A 719 -18.31 -6.95 -19.34
N LEU A 720 -19.23 -6.12 -18.87
CA LEU A 720 -20.33 -6.56 -17.99
C LEU A 720 -21.35 -7.44 -18.72
N ASN A 721 -21.66 -7.14 -19.98
CA ASN A 721 -22.51 -7.97 -20.84
C ASN A 721 -21.85 -9.33 -21.11
N PHE A 722 -20.55 -9.36 -21.43
CA PHE A 722 -19.80 -10.61 -21.58
C PHE A 722 -19.84 -11.45 -20.29
N ILE A 723 -19.45 -10.88 -19.15
CA ILE A 723 -19.47 -11.54 -17.83
C ILE A 723 -20.85 -12.11 -17.49
N THR A 724 -21.91 -11.34 -17.76
CA THR A 724 -23.30 -11.75 -17.49
C THR A 724 -23.72 -12.92 -18.38
N ASN A 725 -23.60 -12.79 -19.69
CA ASN A 725 -24.05 -13.79 -20.65
C ASN A 725 -23.29 -15.11 -20.51
N ASP A 726 -21.98 -15.02 -20.30
CA ASP A 726 -21.08 -16.16 -20.15
C ASP A 726 -21.30 -16.89 -18.80
N SER A 727 -21.58 -16.16 -17.72
CA SER A 727 -22.00 -16.75 -16.44
C SER A 727 -23.37 -17.42 -16.53
N LEU A 728 -24.35 -16.80 -17.21
CA LEU A 728 -25.66 -17.41 -17.46
C LEU A 728 -25.54 -18.68 -18.31
N HIS A 729 -24.64 -18.71 -19.30
CA HIS A 729 -24.41 -19.90 -20.12
C HIS A 729 -23.85 -21.07 -19.29
N VAL A 730 -22.83 -20.83 -18.45
CA VAL A 730 -22.27 -21.87 -17.56
C VAL A 730 -23.28 -22.33 -16.49
N LEU A 731 -24.21 -21.45 -16.08
CA LEU A 731 -25.29 -21.81 -15.17
C LEU A 731 -26.37 -22.68 -15.83
N ARG A 732 -26.82 -22.32 -17.05
CA ARG A 732 -27.98 -22.91 -17.72
C ARG A 732 -27.67 -24.12 -18.60
N HIS A 733 -26.47 -24.20 -19.15
CA HIS A 733 -26.06 -25.26 -20.08
C HIS A 733 -24.86 -26.07 -19.56
N GLY A 734 -24.22 -25.57 -18.50
CA GLY A 734 -23.04 -26.18 -17.91
C GLY A 734 -21.84 -26.20 -18.85
N VAL A 735 -20.86 -27.01 -18.48
CA VAL A 735 -19.75 -27.46 -19.30
C VAL A 735 -19.66 -28.97 -19.16
N GLU A 736 -19.50 -29.65 -20.28
CA GLU A 736 -19.43 -31.10 -20.36
C GLU A 736 -17.98 -31.57 -20.34
N SER A 737 -17.71 -32.63 -19.57
CA SER A 737 -16.41 -33.28 -19.50
C SER A 737 -16.20 -34.26 -20.66
N GLU A 738 -14.95 -34.68 -20.87
CA GLU A 738 -14.57 -35.78 -21.77
C GLU A 738 -15.19 -37.14 -21.37
N HIS A 739 -15.90 -37.21 -20.24
CA HIS A 739 -16.60 -38.39 -19.73
C HIS A 739 -18.13 -38.21 -19.71
N GLY A 740 -18.67 -37.15 -20.33
CA GLY A 740 -20.11 -36.85 -20.41
C GLY A 740 -20.71 -36.20 -19.16
N ASP A 741 -19.99 -36.17 -18.04
CA ASP A 741 -20.43 -35.45 -16.84
C ASP A 741 -20.53 -33.94 -17.10
N ARG A 742 -21.69 -33.36 -16.80
CA ARG A 742 -21.94 -31.92 -16.87
C ARG A 742 -21.70 -31.24 -15.52
N TYR A 743 -20.94 -30.14 -15.54
CA TYR A 743 -20.60 -29.29 -14.39
C TYR A 743 -21.14 -27.87 -14.62
N PHE A 744 -21.44 -27.16 -13.53
CA PHE A 744 -22.12 -25.86 -13.57
C PHE A 744 -21.43 -24.86 -12.63
N MET A 745 -21.67 -23.57 -12.83
CA MET A 745 -21.18 -22.51 -11.93
C MET A 745 -22.23 -21.42 -11.76
N ALA A 746 -22.45 -20.99 -10.52
CA ALA A 746 -23.48 -20.02 -10.16
C ALA A 746 -22.86 -18.83 -9.42
N VAL A 747 -22.98 -17.62 -9.97
CA VAL A 747 -22.53 -16.39 -9.32
C VAL A 747 -23.59 -15.93 -8.31
N LEU A 748 -23.27 -16.00 -7.02
CA LEU A 748 -24.20 -15.66 -5.94
C LEU A 748 -24.32 -14.15 -5.71
N ASN A 749 -23.18 -13.44 -5.75
CA ASN A 749 -23.08 -12.01 -5.45
C ASN A 749 -21.89 -11.37 -6.20
N VAL A 750 -21.90 -10.03 -6.24
CA VAL A 750 -20.84 -9.17 -6.77
C VAL A 750 -20.24 -8.35 -5.62
N THR A 751 -18.91 -8.43 -5.44
CA THR A 751 -18.15 -7.74 -4.38
C THR A 751 -16.98 -6.91 -4.94
N GLY A 752 -16.39 -6.06 -4.11
CA GLY A 752 -15.29 -5.14 -4.43
C GLY A 752 -15.35 -3.86 -3.59
N ASP A 753 -14.52 -2.87 -3.90
CA ASP A 753 -14.72 -1.50 -3.37
C ASP A 753 -16.15 -1.04 -3.70
N TRP A 754 -16.80 -0.33 -2.79
CA TRP A 754 -18.08 0.33 -3.05
C TRP A 754 -17.99 1.30 -4.24
N ALA A 755 -16.81 1.86 -4.53
CA ALA A 755 -16.55 2.64 -5.74
C ALA A 755 -16.52 1.80 -7.04
N TRP A 756 -16.37 0.48 -6.96
CA TRP A 756 -16.64 -0.47 -8.05
C TRP A 756 -18.13 -0.84 -8.09
N LEU A 757 -18.72 -1.22 -6.94
CA LEU A 757 -20.13 -1.60 -6.85
C LEU A 757 -21.06 -0.51 -7.40
N ALA A 758 -20.78 0.76 -7.11
CA ALA A 758 -21.53 1.90 -7.64
C ALA A 758 -21.47 2.03 -9.17
N LYS A 759 -20.39 1.55 -9.81
CA LYS A 759 -20.22 1.57 -11.28
C LYS A 759 -20.85 0.34 -11.93
N CYS A 760 -20.56 -0.86 -11.44
CA CYS A 760 -21.08 -2.09 -12.05
C CYS A 760 -22.57 -2.32 -11.76
N GLY A 761 -23.05 -1.81 -10.63
CA GLY A 761 -24.45 -1.82 -10.22
C GLY A 761 -25.21 -0.53 -10.52
N ASN A 762 -24.69 0.41 -11.33
CA ASN A 762 -25.35 1.68 -11.68
C ASN A 762 -25.99 2.41 -10.47
N LEU A 763 -25.36 2.39 -9.28
CA LEU A 763 -26.04 2.76 -8.04
C LEU A 763 -26.29 4.28 -7.96
N ALA A 764 -27.53 4.69 -7.73
CA ALA A 764 -27.93 6.07 -7.48
C ALA A 764 -27.54 6.55 -6.07
N ARG A 765 -27.41 5.60 -5.13
CA ARG A 765 -27.04 5.80 -3.71
C ARG A 765 -25.68 5.16 -3.41
N SER A 766 -24.78 5.91 -2.79
CA SER A 766 -23.42 5.45 -2.43
C SER A 766 -22.76 6.37 -1.40
N TYR A 767 -21.62 5.98 -0.83
CA TYR A 767 -20.81 6.87 0.02
C TYR A 767 -20.42 8.21 -0.64
N SER A 768 -20.43 8.30 -1.97
CA SER A 768 -20.13 9.55 -2.69
C SER A 768 -21.26 10.58 -2.59
N ASN A 769 -22.46 10.15 -2.20
CA ASN A 769 -23.65 10.97 -2.00
C ASN A 769 -23.73 11.61 -0.59
N VAL A 770 -22.77 11.34 0.31
CA VAL A 770 -22.70 11.97 1.64
C VAL A 770 -22.69 13.49 1.52
N GLU A 771 -23.58 14.14 2.27
CA GLU A 771 -23.67 15.59 2.35
C GLU A 771 -22.43 16.17 3.04
N LYS A 772 -21.80 17.19 2.41
CA LYS A 772 -20.55 17.81 2.90
C LYS A 772 -20.67 19.32 3.12
N ARG A 773 -21.89 19.84 2.97
CA ARG A 773 -22.29 21.25 3.07
C ARG A 773 -23.76 21.28 3.48
N PRO A 774 -24.25 22.36 4.13
CA PRO A 774 -25.68 22.57 4.34
C PRO A 774 -26.46 22.50 3.03
N ARG A 775 -27.66 21.93 3.08
CA ARG A 775 -28.58 21.83 1.95
C ARG A 775 -29.18 23.20 1.59
N GLY A 776 -29.55 23.36 0.32
CA GLY A 776 -30.55 24.35 -0.08
C GLY A 776 -31.96 23.85 0.27
N VAL A 777 -32.88 24.76 0.58
CA VAL A 777 -34.23 24.43 1.12
C VAL A 777 -35.00 23.39 0.29
N SER A 778 -34.84 23.40 -1.04
CA SER A 778 -35.50 22.48 -1.98
C SER A 778 -34.72 21.20 -2.33
N SER A 779 -33.52 20.99 -1.75
CA SER A 779 -32.66 19.86 -2.14
C SER A 779 -32.96 18.58 -1.34
N VAL A 780 -33.47 17.56 -2.03
CA VAL A 780 -33.72 16.22 -1.45
C VAL A 780 -32.43 15.37 -1.54
N PRO A 781 -31.91 14.85 -0.41
CA PRO A 781 -30.75 13.96 -0.43
C PRO A 781 -31.09 12.61 -1.07
N ARG A 782 -30.20 12.08 -1.90
CA ARG A 782 -30.40 10.78 -2.59
C ARG A 782 -30.30 9.57 -1.66
N GLY A 783 -29.63 9.71 -0.51
CA GLY A 783 -29.22 8.59 0.34
C GLY A 783 -27.81 8.08 0.00
N VAL A 784 -27.18 7.46 0.99
CA VAL A 784 -25.78 7.02 0.95
C VAL A 784 -25.62 5.50 0.91
N CYS A 785 -26.65 4.73 1.30
CA CYS A 785 -26.68 3.27 1.24
C CYS A 785 -27.45 2.79 0.01
N HIS A 786 -27.05 1.68 -0.62
CA HIS A 786 -27.88 1.08 -1.68
C HIS A 786 -28.89 0.07 -1.16
N TRP A 787 -28.69 -0.52 0.03
CA TRP A 787 -29.62 -1.48 0.63
C TRP A 787 -30.83 -0.81 1.32
N CYS A 788 -30.70 0.43 1.79
CA CYS A 788 -31.74 1.14 2.53
C CYS A 788 -31.73 2.65 2.25
N LYS A 789 -32.68 3.39 2.84
CA LYS A 789 -32.83 4.84 2.67
C LYS A 789 -31.88 5.67 3.56
N ALA A 790 -30.87 5.07 4.18
CA ALA A 790 -29.91 5.78 5.03
C ALA A 790 -29.25 6.98 4.30
N GLY A 791 -29.15 8.11 5.00
CA GLY A 791 -28.71 9.39 4.45
C GLY A 791 -29.77 10.13 3.63
N GLN A 792 -31.02 9.69 3.60
CA GLN A 792 -32.16 10.47 3.12
C GLN A 792 -32.75 11.35 4.26
N LEU A 793 -33.75 12.18 3.94
CA LEU A 793 -34.44 13.00 4.93
C LEU A 793 -35.05 12.12 6.04
N ASN A 794 -34.84 12.48 7.30
CA ASN A 794 -35.29 11.77 8.50
C ASN A 794 -34.75 10.33 8.68
N VAL A 795 -33.85 9.85 7.81
CA VAL A 795 -33.24 8.51 7.90
C VAL A 795 -31.71 8.66 8.01
N PRO A 796 -31.17 9.10 9.16
CA PRO A 796 -29.73 9.30 9.35
C PRO A 796 -28.94 7.99 9.17
N PHE A 797 -27.76 8.05 8.54
CA PHE A 797 -26.88 6.88 8.41
C PHE A 797 -26.00 6.69 9.65
N GLU A 798 -25.84 7.75 10.43
CA GLU A 798 -25.10 7.85 11.69
C GLU A 798 -25.86 7.24 12.88
N ASP A 799 -27.03 6.66 12.65
CA ASP A 799 -27.79 5.93 13.67
C ASP A 799 -27.12 4.58 13.97
N PHE A 800 -26.42 4.57 15.12
CA PHE A 800 -25.66 3.44 15.66
C PHE A 800 -26.36 2.74 16.84
N ARG A 801 -27.65 3.02 17.07
CA ARG A 801 -28.48 2.28 18.04
C ARG A 801 -28.82 0.90 17.49
N ARG A 802 -28.96 -0.11 18.36
CA ARG A 802 -29.31 -1.50 17.97
C ARG A 802 -30.60 -1.68 17.17
N ARG A 803 -31.51 -0.71 17.21
CA ARG A 803 -32.70 -0.62 16.34
C ARG A 803 -32.70 0.74 15.64
N PRO A 804 -31.93 0.91 14.56
CA PRO A 804 -31.72 2.20 13.92
C PRO A 804 -32.80 2.50 12.88
N LEU A 805 -33.12 3.78 12.66
CA LEU A 805 -34.21 4.22 11.78
C LEU A 805 -34.07 3.76 10.32
N TRP A 806 -32.85 3.49 9.86
CA TRP A 806 -32.61 2.99 8.51
C TRP A 806 -32.97 1.50 8.34
N LYS A 807 -33.00 0.69 9.40
CA LYS A 807 -33.18 -0.77 9.30
C LYS A 807 -34.55 -1.15 8.74
N SER A 808 -35.62 -0.45 9.14
CA SER A 808 -36.98 -0.65 8.58
C SER A 808 -37.11 -0.23 7.11
N THR A 809 -36.16 0.55 6.57
CA THR A 809 -36.15 0.98 5.16
C THR A 809 -35.30 0.08 4.25
N CYS A 810 -34.85 -1.08 4.74
CA CYS A 810 -34.04 -2.02 3.96
C CYS A 810 -34.89 -2.76 2.94
N PHE A 811 -34.55 -2.64 1.66
CA PHE A 811 -35.25 -3.31 0.54
C PHE A 811 -36.78 -3.10 0.52
N GLU A 812 -37.21 -1.90 0.92
CA GLU A 812 -38.63 -1.53 0.98
C GLU A 812 -39.31 -1.63 -0.39
N ALA A 813 -40.53 -2.15 -0.46
CA ALA A 813 -41.24 -2.36 -1.72
C ALA A 813 -41.44 -1.04 -2.50
N GLY A 814 -41.03 -1.02 -3.76
CA GLY A 814 -41.05 0.18 -4.61
C GLY A 814 -39.83 1.10 -4.48
N ASP A 815 -38.90 0.83 -3.55
CA ASP A 815 -37.63 1.57 -3.47
C ASP A 815 -36.69 1.20 -4.64
N ASN A 816 -36.01 2.20 -5.21
CA ASN A 816 -35.12 2.00 -6.34
C ASN A 816 -33.74 2.65 -6.10
N PRO A 817 -32.72 1.86 -5.69
CA PRO A 817 -31.35 2.34 -5.50
C PRO A 817 -30.55 2.50 -6.79
N PHE A 818 -31.12 2.24 -7.98
CA PHE A 818 -30.42 2.20 -9.26
C PHE A 818 -30.71 3.43 -10.13
N THR A 819 -29.71 3.95 -10.85
CA THR A 819 -29.95 4.97 -11.90
C THR A 819 -30.53 4.35 -13.18
N SER A 820 -30.29 3.05 -13.38
CA SER A 820 -30.81 2.22 -14.46
C SER A 820 -30.52 0.75 -14.13
N VAL A 821 -31.39 -0.17 -14.55
CA VAL A 821 -31.25 -1.61 -14.25
C VAL A 821 -29.85 -2.11 -14.69
N PRO A 822 -29.02 -2.65 -13.77
CA PRO A 822 -27.69 -3.14 -14.11
C PRO A 822 -27.76 -4.44 -14.91
N THR A 823 -26.89 -4.60 -15.93
CA THR A 823 -26.77 -5.87 -16.67
C THR A 823 -26.57 -7.07 -15.74
N LEU A 824 -25.78 -6.88 -14.67
CA LEU A 824 -25.48 -7.94 -13.69
C LEU A 824 -26.72 -8.47 -12.94
N LEU A 825 -27.85 -7.75 -12.91
CA LEU A 825 -29.11 -8.27 -12.36
C LEU A 825 -29.86 -9.22 -13.31
N GLN A 826 -29.34 -9.49 -14.51
CA GLN A 826 -29.80 -10.63 -15.30
C GLN A 826 -29.28 -11.97 -14.72
N LEU A 827 -28.25 -11.93 -13.86
CA LEU A 827 -27.85 -13.09 -13.07
C LEU A 827 -28.89 -13.35 -11.96
N PRO A 828 -29.16 -14.61 -11.59
CA PRO A 828 -30.24 -14.90 -10.67
C PRO A 828 -29.92 -14.45 -9.25
N HIS A 829 -30.83 -13.67 -8.68
CA HIS A 829 -30.69 -13.00 -7.39
C HIS A 829 -32.02 -13.09 -6.62
N ASP A 830 -32.12 -12.53 -5.42
CA ASP A 830 -33.39 -12.38 -4.71
C ASP A 830 -34.16 -11.19 -5.30
N PRO A 831 -35.30 -11.40 -6.00
CA PRO A 831 -36.02 -10.33 -6.71
C PRO A 831 -36.66 -9.31 -5.76
N ASN A 832 -36.84 -9.65 -4.49
CA ASN A 832 -37.32 -8.72 -3.46
C ASN A 832 -36.17 -7.89 -2.87
N ARG A 833 -34.92 -8.32 -3.03
CA ARG A 833 -33.71 -7.66 -2.51
C ARG A 833 -32.64 -7.46 -3.58
N PRO A 834 -32.92 -6.90 -4.77
CA PRO A 834 -31.97 -6.84 -5.89
C PRO A 834 -30.67 -6.09 -5.56
N ALA A 835 -30.72 -5.11 -4.66
CA ALA A 835 -29.53 -4.40 -4.20
C ALA A 835 -28.57 -5.25 -3.34
N SER A 836 -29.05 -6.36 -2.75
CA SER A 836 -28.20 -7.30 -1.98
C SER A 836 -27.24 -8.10 -2.87
N PHE A 837 -27.52 -8.21 -4.17
CA PHE A 837 -26.61 -8.84 -5.13
C PHE A 837 -25.27 -8.10 -5.21
N PHE A 838 -25.28 -6.77 -5.03
CA PHE A 838 -24.08 -5.96 -4.86
C PHE A 838 -23.72 -5.92 -3.36
N ILE A 839 -22.98 -6.93 -2.91
CA ILE A 839 -22.78 -7.20 -1.49
C ILE A 839 -21.64 -6.36 -0.89
N TYR A 840 -21.84 -5.93 0.36
CA TYR A 840 -20.84 -5.17 1.10
C TYR A 840 -19.67 -6.04 1.58
N ASP A 841 -18.45 -5.51 1.43
CA ASP A 841 -17.24 -6.19 1.86
C ASP A 841 -16.73 -5.66 3.23
N PHE A 842 -16.37 -6.57 4.14
CA PHE A 842 -15.92 -6.20 5.50
C PHE A 842 -14.51 -5.58 5.54
N TRP A 843 -13.68 -5.81 4.51
CA TRP A 843 -12.30 -5.33 4.46
C TRP A 843 -12.23 -3.83 4.18
N HIS A 844 -12.91 -3.34 3.13
CA HIS A 844 -12.95 -1.90 2.90
C HIS A 844 -13.82 -1.18 3.94
N SER A 845 -14.88 -1.80 4.43
CA SER A 845 -15.82 -1.16 5.38
C SER A 845 -15.21 -0.99 6.76
N PHE A 846 -14.54 -2.01 7.30
CA PHE A 846 -13.87 -1.93 8.59
C PHE A 846 -12.37 -1.65 8.46
N HIS A 847 -11.58 -2.58 7.92
CA HIS A 847 -10.12 -2.54 7.99
C HIS A 847 -9.48 -1.37 7.22
N LEU A 848 -10.06 -0.97 6.09
CA LEU A 848 -9.71 0.24 5.32
C LEU A 848 -10.81 1.31 5.43
N GLY A 849 -11.55 1.31 6.54
CA GLY A 849 -12.67 2.19 6.84
C GLY A 849 -12.76 2.50 8.33
N LEU A 850 -13.85 2.10 8.98
CA LEU A 850 -14.17 2.47 10.36
C LEU A 850 -13.03 2.19 11.36
N GLY A 851 -12.35 1.04 11.23
CA GLY A 851 -11.24 0.65 12.10
C GLY A 851 -10.03 1.61 12.04
N LYS A 852 -9.86 2.34 10.93
CA LYS A 852 -8.81 3.38 10.81
C LYS A 852 -9.15 4.64 11.58
N THR A 853 -10.41 5.07 11.53
CA THR A 853 -10.88 6.24 12.28
C THR A 853 -10.89 5.90 13.76
N TRP A 854 -11.34 4.70 14.13
CA TRP A 854 -11.23 4.17 15.50
C TRP A 854 -9.81 4.26 16.03
N LEU A 855 -8.86 3.55 15.41
CA LEU A 855 -7.47 3.51 15.86
C LEU A 855 -6.80 4.88 15.87
N ALA A 856 -7.03 5.71 14.85
CA ALA A 856 -6.44 7.04 14.81
C ALA A 856 -6.91 7.91 15.99
N SER A 857 -8.17 7.79 16.39
CA SER A 857 -8.74 8.51 17.53
C SER A 857 -8.31 7.91 18.88
N VAL A 858 -8.23 6.59 19.00
CA VAL A 858 -7.69 5.94 20.22
C VAL A 858 -6.20 6.28 20.40
N LEU A 859 -5.38 6.20 19.35
CA LEU A 859 -3.95 6.55 19.41
C LEU A 859 -3.72 8.03 19.71
N ALA A 860 -4.60 8.93 19.26
CA ALA A 860 -4.58 10.33 19.67
C ALA A 860 -4.80 10.49 21.19
N LEU A 861 -5.72 9.72 21.78
CA LEU A 861 -5.99 9.71 23.22
C LEU A 861 -4.86 9.03 24.04
N ILE A 862 -4.31 7.91 23.56
CA ILE A 862 -3.15 7.27 24.18
C ILE A 862 -1.95 8.22 24.14
N SER A 863 -1.77 9.01 23.07
CA SER A 863 -0.71 10.02 23.02
C SER A 863 -0.82 11.08 24.11
N ASP A 864 -2.01 11.32 24.70
CA ASP A 864 -2.20 12.24 25.83
C ASP A 864 -1.80 11.62 27.20
N ARG A 865 -1.38 10.34 27.24
CA ARG A 865 -0.83 9.65 28.42
C ARG A 865 0.70 9.50 28.41
N MET A 866 1.34 9.81 27.28
CA MET A 866 2.79 9.71 27.09
C MET A 866 3.49 10.90 27.77
N GLY A 867 4.63 10.66 28.41
CA GLY A 867 5.31 11.60 29.31
C GLY A 867 5.97 12.81 28.63
N SER A 868 6.25 12.76 27.33
CA SER A 868 6.84 13.91 26.60
C SER A 868 5.95 15.16 26.61
N SER A 869 6.56 16.33 26.87
CA SER A 869 5.88 17.64 26.85
C SER A 869 5.43 18.11 25.46
N ASN A 870 5.92 17.47 24.39
CA ASN A 870 5.55 17.80 23.01
C ASN A 870 5.00 16.58 22.26
N ILE A 871 3.99 16.84 21.42
CA ILE A 871 3.21 15.81 20.74
C ILE A 871 4.04 14.94 19.78
N GLU A 872 5.09 15.47 19.15
CA GLU A 872 6.06 14.70 18.37
C GLU A 872 6.78 13.64 19.24
N GLY A 873 7.32 14.03 20.39
CA GLY A 873 7.98 13.12 21.32
C GLY A 873 7.03 12.08 21.93
N ARG A 874 5.77 12.46 22.22
CA ARG A 874 4.73 11.51 22.68
C ARG A 874 4.41 10.46 21.62
N PHE A 875 4.49 10.82 20.35
CA PHE A 875 4.34 9.89 19.24
C PHE A 875 5.60 9.03 18.99
N ALA A 876 6.79 9.49 19.35
CA ALA A 876 7.99 8.65 19.40
C ALA A 876 7.89 7.61 20.53
N GLU A 877 7.55 8.03 21.74
CA GLU A 877 7.29 7.16 22.90
C GLU A 877 6.24 6.06 22.59
N LEU A 878 5.10 6.45 22.00
CA LEU A 878 4.07 5.52 21.55
C LEU A 878 4.51 4.64 20.35
N THR A 879 5.49 5.08 19.55
CA THR A 879 6.10 4.27 18.49
C THR A 879 7.00 3.20 19.09
N ASP A 880 7.84 3.56 20.06
CA ASP A 880 8.79 2.64 20.68
C ASP A 880 8.05 1.53 21.45
N LEU A 881 6.98 1.88 22.19
CA LEU A 881 6.07 0.89 22.80
C LEU A 881 5.42 -0.05 21.77
N TYR A 882 5.00 0.47 20.61
CA TYR A 882 4.42 -0.36 19.54
C TYR A 882 5.45 -1.29 18.89
N LEU A 883 6.69 -0.82 18.69
CA LEU A 883 7.77 -1.61 18.10
C LEU A 883 8.29 -2.69 19.07
N GLN A 884 8.39 -2.38 20.36
CA GLN A 884 8.67 -3.36 21.42
C GLN A 884 7.60 -4.45 21.43
N TRP A 885 6.32 -4.07 21.51
CA TRP A 885 5.20 -5.02 21.48
C TRP A 885 5.20 -5.89 20.21
N CYS A 886 5.59 -5.35 19.05
CA CYS A 886 5.73 -6.14 17.82
C CYS A 886 6.84 -7.21 17.92
N ASP A 887 7.98 -6.89 18.56
CA ASP A 887 9.08 -7.84 18.75
C ASP A 887 8.67 -8.95 19.74
N GLU A 888 8.12 -8.57 20.89
CA GLU A 888 7.60 -9.47 21.94
C GLU A 888 6.51 -10.43 21.44
N GLN A 889 5.59 -9.95 20.59
CA GLN A 889 4.51 -10.76 20.02
C GLN A 889 4.86 -11.39 18.66
N HIS A 890 6.08 -11.18 18.17
CA HIS A 890 6.56 -11.60 16.84
C HIS A 890 5.66 -11.14 15.67
N GLU A 891 4.94 -10.03 15.83
CA GLU A 891 4.08 -9.40 14.81
C GLU A 891 4.94 -8.51 13.89
N THR A 892 4.71 -8.56 12.57
CA THR A 892 5.58 -7.82 11.63
C THR A 892 5.26 -6.32 11.62
N PRO A 893 6.19 -5.41 11.99
CA PRO A 893 5.94 -3.96 12.04
C PRO A 893 5.93 -3.35 10.63
N TYR A 894 4.84 -3.58 9.87
CA TYR A 894 4.61 -2.96 8.55
C TYR A 894 4.39 -1.45 8.61
N LEU A 895 4.19 -0.91 9.82
CA LEU A 895 4.24 0.49 10.17
C LEU A 895 5.47 0.67 11.08
N THR A 896 6.37 1.60 10.75
CA THR A 896 7.61 1.82 11.51
C THR A 896 7.60 3.12 12.33
N ALA A 897 6.48 3.84 12.33
CA ALA A 897 6.27 5.07 13.10
C ALA A 897 4.77 5.38 13.24
N ILE A 898 4.31 5.58 14.47
CA ILE A 898 3.01 6.17 14.78
C ILE A 898 3.24 7.67 14.92
N SER A 899 2.68 8.49 14.04
CA SER A 899 2.82 9.95 14.05
C SER A 899 1.52 10.65 13.66
N LYS A 900 1.49 11.98 13.80
CA LYS A 900 0.43 12.86 13.27
C LYS A 900 0.05 12.52 11.83
N GLU A 901 1.02 12.29 10.96
CA GLU A 901 0.82 11.94 9.55
C GLU A 901 0.23 10.54 9.39
N THR A 902 0.69 9.57 10.19
CA THR A 902 0.16 8.19 10.18
C THR A 902 -1.31 8.16 10.59
N ILE A 903 -1.69 8.88 11.66
CA ILE A 903 -3.07 8.94 12.17
C ILE A 903 -3.91 10.10 11.58
N GLY A 904 -3.35 10.88 10.65
CA GLY A 904 -4.03 12.00 9.97
C GLY A 904 -4.38 13.20 10.85
N TRP A 905 -3.78 13.31 12.04
CA TRP A 905 -4.11 14.28 13.06
C TRP A 905 -3.14 15.46 13.06
N ILE A 906 -3.41 16.45 12.20
CA ILE A 906 -2.58 17.66 12.08
C ILE A 906 -2.68 18.54 13.34
N ASP A 907 -3.88 18.63 13.91
CA ASP A 907 -4.23 19.47 15.05
C ASP A 907 -5.50 18.95 15.75
N ARG A 908 -5.69 19.33 17.02
CA ARG A 908 -6.80 18.90 17.88
C ARG A 908 -8.21 19.31 17.41
N GLN A 909 -8.33 20.14 16.36
CA GLN A 909 -9.61 20.55 15.77
C GLN A 909 -10.01 19.69 14.56
N LYS A 910 -9.12 18.83 14.06
CA LYS A 910 -9.40 17.88 12.97
C LYS A 910 -9.57 16.48 13.52
N TYR A 911 -10.57 15.77 13.00
CA TYR A 911 -10.80 14.35 13.31
C TYR A 911 -9.63 13.48 12.80
N PRO A 912 -8.99 12.65 13.65
CA PRO A 912 -8.04 11.64 13.23
C PRO A 912 -8.59 10.67 12.17
N ASN A 913 -7.76 10.24 11.23
CA ASN A 913 -8.08 9.21 10.24
C ASN A 913 -6.80 8.55 9.70
N GLY A 914 -6.65 7.24 9.89
CA GLY A 914 -5.44 6.50 9.53
C GLY A 914 -5.08 6.54 8.04
N PHE A 915 -3.95 7.15 7.68
CA PHE A 915 -3.49 7.28 6.30
C PHE A 915 -2.75 6.04 5.76
N TRP A 916 -2.48 5.02 6.58
CA TRP A 916 -1.82 3.78 6.15
C TRP A 916 -2.60 3.03 5.05
N SER A 917 -1.91 2.42 4.09
CA SER A 917 -2.56 1.79 2.92
C SER A 917 -2.81 0.29 3.03
N LYS A 918 -2.15 -0.42 3.95
CA LYS A 918 -2.34 -1.86 4.19
C LYS A 918 -3.34 -2.09 5.32
N GLY A 919 -4.39 -2.89 5.09
CA GLY A 919 -5.34 -3.24 6.15
C GLY A 919 -4.75 -4.10 7.28
N HIS A 920 -3.63 -4.80 7.04
CA HIS A 920 -2.89 -5.51 8.12
C HIS A 920 -2.42 -4.57 9.23
N ILE A 921 -2.08 -3.32 8.90
CA ILE A 921 -1.69 -2.33 9.92
C ILE A 921 -2.87 -2.04 10.87
N THR A 922 -4.11 -2.08 10.37
CA THR A 922 -5.32 -2.00 11.22
C THR A 922 -5.44 -3.21 12.14
N VAL A 923 -5.05 -4.42 11.70
CA VAL A 923 -5.08 -5.64 12.54
C VAL A 923 -4.01 -5.57 13.64
N ALA A 924 -2.76 -5.27 13.28
CA ALA A 924 -1.65 -5.16 14.23
C ALA A 924 -1.89 -4.06 15.27
N LEU A 925 -2.37 -2.89 14.83
CA LEU A 925 -2.71 -1.79 15.75
C LEU A 925 -3.94 -2.09 16.62
N LEU A 926 -4.94 -2.83 16.16
CA LEU A 926 -6.07 -3.26 17.02
C LEU A 926 -5.62 -4.24 18.10
N ARG A 927 -4.66 -5.12 17.80
CA ARG A 927 -4.04 -6.01 18.78
C ARG A 927 -3.20 -5.21 19.80
N PHE A 928 -2.31 -4.35 19.33
CA PHE A 928 -1.49 -3.47 20.18
C PHE A 928 -2.34 -2.60 21.10
N VAL A 929 -3.32 -1.87 20.55
CA VAL A 929 -4.20 -0.98 21.33
C VAL A 929 -5.07 -1.77 22.31
N GLY A 930 -5.56 -2.96 21.91
CA GLY A 930 -6.32 -3.87 22.78
C GLY A 930 -5.47 -4.57 23.87
N HIS A 931 -4.15 -4.63 23.69
CA HIS A 931 -3.19 -5.01 24.73
C HIS A 931 -2.92 -3.81 25.65
N TRP A 932 -2.50 -2.66 25.10
CA TRP A 932 -2.13 -1.47 25.87
C TRP A 932 -3.25 -1.01 26.81
N LEU A 933 -4.50 -0.93 26.32
CA LEU A 933 -5.67 -0.53 27.12
C LEU A 933 -6.07 -1.55 28.19
N ARG A 934 -5.63 -2.80 28.08
CA ARG A 934 -5.86 -3.86 29.08
C ARG A 934 -4.80 -3.79 30.17
N THR A 935 -3.52 -3.70 29.78
CA THR A 935 -2.37 -3.63 30.69
C THR A 935 -2.45 -2.38 31.59
N HIS A 936 -2.72 -1.21 31.00
CA HIS A 936 -2.80 0.08 31.72
C HIS A 936 -4.23 0.40 32.20
N SER A 937 -5.08 -0.61 32.39
CA SER A 937 -6.52 -0.44 32.68
C SER A 937 -6.78 0.36 33.98
N ASN A 938 -5.95 0.16 35.00
CA ASN A 938 -6.01 0.94 36.24
C ASN A 938 -5.60 2.42 36.03
N GLU A 939 -4.59 2.68 35.20
CA GLU A 939 -4.05 4.03 34.93
C GLU A 939 -4.95 4.89 34.03
N ILE A 940 -5.91 4.27 33.34
CA ILE A 940 -6.89 4.96 32.47
C ILE A 940 -8.30 5.04 33.08
N ALA A 941 -8.48 4.57 34.32
CA ALA A 941 -9.77 4.57 35.01
C ALA A 941 -10.30 5.99 35.29
N ASP A 942 -9.40 6.96 35.46
CA ASP A 942 -9.68 8.40 35.53
C ASP A 942 -10.27 8.98 34.22
N CYS A 943 -10.16 8.26 33.10
CA CYS A 943 -10.68 8.67 31.80
C CYS A 943 -11.72 7.64 31.30
N PRO A 944 -13.03 7.89 31.57
CA PRO A 944 -14.12 7.06 31.07
C PRO A 944 -14.08 6.85 29.55
N MET A 945 -13.55 7.82 28.79
CA MET A 945 -13.43 7.72 27.35
C MET A 945 -12.38 6.67 26.93
N LEU A 946 -11.21 6.59 27.60
CA LEU A 946 -10.20 5.55 27.34
C LEU A 946 -10.69 4.18 27.82
N SER A 947 -11.35 4.11 28.98
CA SER A 947 -11.96 2.89 29.51
C SER A 947 -13.02 2.30 28.55
N GLN A 948 -13.90 3.13 28.00
CA GLN A 948 -14.86 2.71 26.95
C GLN A 948 -14.15 2.30 25.64
N CYS A 949 -13.01 2.91 25.29
CA CYS A 949 -12.20 2.47 24.16
C CYS A 949 -11.58 1.07 24.37
N GLY A 950 -11.21 0.73 25.62
CA GLY A 950 -10.70 -0.60 25.97
C GLY A 950 -11.73 -1.68 25.67
N LEU A 951 -12.91 -1.56 26.31
CA LEU A 951 -14.05 -2.47 26.11
C LEU A 951 -14.42 -2.61 24.63
N ALA A 952 -14.60 -1.49 23.92
CA ALA A 952 -14.97 -1.52 22.50
C ALA A 952 -13.88 -2.16 21.62
N THR A 953 -12.59 -1.92 21.90
CA THR A 953 -11.47 -2.53 21.16
C THR A 953 -11.38 -4.03 21.41
N GLU A 954 -11.68 -4.51 22.62
CA GLU A 954 -11.78 -5.94 22.89
C GLU A 954 -12.95 -6.60 22.16
N GLN A 955 -14.15 -6.02 22.26
CA GLN A 955 -15.37 -6.54 21.61
C GLN A 955 -15.17 -6.71 20.09
N ILE A 956 -14.58 -5.72 19.40
CA ILE A 956 -14.35 -5.82 17.96
C ILE A 956 -13.19 -6.74 17.59
N ASN A 957 -12.13 -6.82 18.41
CA ASN A 957 -11.05 -7.80 18.21
C ASN A 957 -11.57 -9.23 18.30
N GLU A 958 -12.42 -9.53 19.28
CA GLU A 958 -12.94 -10.88 19.46
C GLU A 958 -14.04 -11.22 18.44
N ALA A 959 -14.92 -10.28 18.07
CA ALA A 959 -15.86 -10.47 16.95
C ALA A 959 -15.12 -10.82 15.64
N ILE A 960 -14.05 -10.09 15.31
CA ILE A 960 -13.24 -10.33 14.11
C ILE A 960 -12.47 -11.65 14.24
N SER A 961 -11.83 -11.91 15.38
CA SER A 961 -11.07 -13.13 15.61
C SER A 961 -11.98 -14.37 15.51
N SER A 962 -13.19 -14.32 16.08
CA SER A 962 -14.16 -15.40 15.95
C SER A 962 -14.66 -15.59 14.51
N MET A 963 -14.99 -14.52 13.75
CA MET A 963 -15.28 -14.68 12.30
C MET A 963 -14.15 -15.40 11.55
N TYR A 964 -12.88 -15.08 11.87
CA TYR A 964 -11.71 -15.71 11.26
C TYR A 964 -11.43 -17.15 11.75
N ARG A 965 -11.99 -17.58 12.89
CA ARG A 965 -11.92 -18.97 13.38
C ARG A 965 -13.00 -19.87 12.73
N GLN A 966 -14.06 -19.29 12.15
CA GLN A 966 -15.15 -20.05 11.52
C GLN A 966 -14.89 -20.42 10.04
N ASP A 967 -15.74 -21.31 9.53
CA ASP A 967 -15.80 -21.72 8.11
C ASP A 967 -16.81 -20.86 7.31
N VAL A 968 -17.18 -21.28 6.08
CA VAL A 968 -18.20 -20.59 5.25
C VAL A 968 -19.55 -20.52 5.96
N TRP A 969 -19.92 -21.58 6.68
CA TRP A 969 -21.15 -21.67 7.45
C TRP A 969 -20.84 -21.63 8.94
N MET A 970 -21.45 -20.67 9.63
CA MET A 970 -21.39 -20.52 11.08
C MET A 970 -22.69 -21.07 11.69
N LYS A 971 -22.62 -21.66 12.89
CA LYS A 971 -23.83 -21.93 13.68
C LYS A 971 -24.45 -20.60 14.12
N ARG A 972 -25.78 -20.52 14.11
CA ARG A 972 -26.56 -19.34 14.52
C ARG A 972 -26.02 -18.68 15.79
N ASP A 973 -25.87 -19.45 16.86
CA ASP A 973 -25.61 -18.86 18.18
C ASP A 973 -24.19 -18.23 18.25
N VAL A 974 -23.26 -18.71 17.41
CA VAL A 974 -21.94 -18.10 17.17
C VAL A 974 -22.03 -16.85 16.27
N ALA A 975 -22.90 -16.87 15.25
CA ALA A 975 -23.19 -15.69 14.43
C ALA A 975 -23.79 -14.56 15.27
N ASN A 976 -24.74 -14.89 16.14
CA ASN A 976 -25.46 -13.93 16.97
C ASN A 976 -24.53 -13.34 18.07
N ASP A 977 -23.61 -14.13 18.63
CA ASP A 977 -22.54 -13.64 19.51
C ASP A 977 -21.58 -12.67 18.80
N ILE A 978 -21.07 -13.03 17.62
CA ILE A 978 -20.22 -12.16 16.79
C ILE A 978 -20.96 -10.86 16.44
N GLY A 979 -22.24 -10.96 16.06
CA GLY A 979 -23.13 -9.83 15.78
C GLY A 979 -23.29 -8.93 17.00
N ASN A 980 -23.59 -9.50 18.17
CA ASN A 980 -23.73 -8.75 19.42
C ASN A 980 -22.45 -7.99 19.81
N LYS A 981 -21.28 -8.64 19.70
CA LYS A 981 -19.97 -8.02 19.97
C LYS A 981 -19.68 -6.87 19.00
N GLY A 982 -19.94 -7.09 17.70
CA GLY A 982 -19.79 -6.08 16.66
C GLY A 982 -20.75 -4.89 16.79
N LEU A 983 -22.02 -5.14 17.14
CA LEU A 983 -23.01 -4.09 17.45
C LEU A 983 -22.61 -3.31 18.70
N SER A 984 -22.13 -3.97 19.75
CA SER A 984 -21.66 -3.30 20.99
C SER A 984 -20.50 -2.32 20.70
N PHE A 985 -19.61 -2.67 19.78
CA PHE A 985 -18.56 -1.77 19.29
C PHE A 985 -19.15 -0.58 18.51
N VAL A 986 -20.07 -0.81 17.57
CA VAL A 986 -20.69 0.26 16.75
C VAL A 986 -21.53 1.23 17.61
N GLU A 987 -22.31 0.70 18.54
CA GLU A 987 -23.08 1.46 19.52
C GLU A 987 -22.17 2.31 20.43
N THR A 988 -21.04 1.74 20.87
CA THR A 988 -20.03 2.47 21.65
C THR A 988 -19.32 3.53 20.81
N TYR A 989 -19.05 3.30 19.53
CA TYR A 989 -18.55 4.31 18.60
C TYR A 989 -19.52 5.51 18.51
N GLY A 990 -20.82 5.26 18.41
CA GLY A 990 -21.85 6.30 18.41
C GLY A 990 -21.90 7.10 19.72
N ARG A 991 -21.88 6.42 20.87
CA ARG A 991 -21.85 7.07 22.20
C ARG A 991 -20.58 7.92 22.38
N LEU A 992 -19.42 7.40 21.98
CA LEU A 992 -18.14 8.11 22.03
C LEU A 992 -18.11 9.32 21.08
N ALA A 993 -18.67 9.20 19.87
CA ALA A 993 -18.82 10.31 18.93
C ALA A 993 -19.68 11.45 19.50
N ARG A 994 -20.83 11.11 20.12
CA ARG A 994 -21.69 12.09 20.78
C ARG A 994 -20.98 12.77 21.95
N TYR A 995 -20.38 11.99 22.86
CA TYR A 995 -19.63 12.49 24.01
C TYR A 995 -18.50 13.45 23.60
N ALA A 996 -17.74 13.08 22.56
CA ALA A 996 -16.67 13.93 22.04
C ALA A 996 -17.20 15.22 21.43
N PHE A 997 -18.30 15.18 20.67
CA PHE A 997 -18.97 16.36 20.12
C PHE A 997 -19.44 17.31 21.23
N ASP A 998 -20.14 16.81 22.24
CA ASP A 998 -20.62 17.62 23.37
C ASP A 998 -19.46 18.23 24.19
N ASN A 999 -18.31 17.56 24.22
CA ASN A 999 -17.07 18.06 24.84
C ASN A 999 -16.19 18.90 23.88
N SER A 1000 -16.67 19.27 22.68
CA SER A 1000 -15.93 20.01 21.65
C SER A 1000 -14.59 19.37 21.21
N LYS A 1001 -14.49 18.03 21.24
CA LYS A 1001 -13.31 17.24 20.85
C LYS A 1001 -13.51 16.59 19.48
N ALA A 1002 -12.71 16.99 18.50
CA ALA A 1002 -12.71 16.40 17.15
C ALA A 1002 -12.00 15.04 17.13
N LEU A 1003 -12.69 13.97 17.55
CA LEU A 1003 -12.16 12.61 17.63
C LEU A 1003 -12.84 11.67 16.62
N TRP A 1004 -14.08 11.26 16.86
CA TRP A 1004 -14.72 10.16 16.13
C TRP A 1004 -15.44 10.66 14.88
N ALA A 1005 -14.80 10.59 13.71
CA ALA A 1005 -15.46 11.02 12.46
C ALA A 1005 -16.61 10.06 12.10
N LEU A 1006 -17.80 10.61 11.87
CA LEU A 1006 -18.95 9.87 11.35
C LEU A 1006 -18.75 9.62 9.85
N MET A 1007 -18.89 8.37 9.40
CA MET A 1007 -18.65 7.99 8.00
C MET A 1007 -19.55 6.84 7.55
N PRO A 1008 -20.01 6.81 6.28
CA PRO A 1008 -20.97 5.80 5.80
C PRO A 1008 -20.42 4.37 5.80
N LYS A 1009 -19.09 4.20 5.85
CA LYS A 1009 -18.47 2.88 6.06
C LYS A 1009 -18.82 2.28 7.44
N GLY A 1010 -19.07 3.11 8.45
CA GLY A 1010 -19.54 2.63 9.76
C GLY A 1010 -20.98 2.12 9.72
N HIS A 1011 -21.85 2.76 8.92
CA HIS A 1011 -23.20 2.29 8.64
C HIS A 1011 -23.19 0.93 7.91
N VAL A 1012 -22.25 0.71 6.98
CA VAL A 1012 -22.05 -0.61 6.35
C VAL A 1012 -21.58 -1.67 7.36
N VAL A 1013 -20.66 -1.33 8.27
CA VAL A 1013 -20.26 -2.22 9.37
C VAL A 1013 -21.44 -2.53 10.31
N HIS A 1014 -22.34 -1.55 10.53
CA HIS A 1014 -23.57 -1.76 11.29
C HIS A 1014 -24.48 -2.80 10.61
N HIS A 1015 -24.82 -2.63 9.31
CA HIS A 1015 -25.55 -3.63 8.52
C HIS A 1015 -24.97 -5.05 8.69
N LEU A 1016 -23.66 -5.21 8.47
CA LEU A 1016 -23.00 -6.53 8.52
C LEU A 1016 -23.06 -7.20 9.91
N PHE A 1017 -23.13 -6.44 11.00
CA PHE A 1017 -23.30 -7.00 12.35
C PHE A 1017 -24.76 -7.14 12.77
N SER A 1018 -25.68 -6.28 12.30
CA SER A 1018 -27.13 -6.48 12.47
C SER A 1018 -27.59 -7.78 11.83
N ASP A 1019 -27.17 -8.04 10.59
CA ASP A 1019 -27.59 -9.21 9.82
C ASP A 1019 -26.98 -10.53 10.38
N LEU A 1020 -25.90 -10.44 11.19
CA LEU A 1020 -25.39 -11.55 12.00
C LEU A 1020 -26.11 -11.70 13.34
N PHE A 1021 -26.50 -10.60 13.99
CA PHE A 1021 -27.19 -10.61 15.29
C PHE A 1021 -28.65 -11.08 15.19
N GLU A 1022 -29.32 -10.74 14.09
CA GLU A 1022 -30.73 -11.04 13.83
C GLU A 1022 -30.95 -12.40 13.11
N ALA A 1023 -29.89 -13.20 12.91
CA ALA A 1023 -29.98 -14.44 12.16
C ALA A 1023 -30.85 -15.48 12.87
N ALA A 1024 -31.89 -15.96 12.17
CA ALA A 1024 -32.84 -16.95 12.69
C ALA A 1024 -32.49 -18.40 12.31
N ASP A 1025 -31.89 -18.59 11.13
CA ASP A 1025 -31.51 -19.89 10.56
C ASP A 1025 -30.40 -20.58 11.36
N GLU A 1026 -30.42 -21.92 11.38
CA GLU A 1026 -29.41 -22.77 12.04
C GLU A 1026 -27.97 -22.49 11.53
N TRP A 1027 -27.84 -22.15 10.24
CA TRP A 1027 -26.59 -21.97 9.52
C TRP A 1027 -26.55 -20.62 8.80
N VAL A 1028 -25.59 -19.78 9.21
CA VAL A 1028 -25.42 -18.40 8.72
C VAL A 1028 -24.17 -18.33 7.85
N ILE A 1029 -24.23 -17.61 6.72
CA ILE A 1029 -23.05 -17.40 5.87
C ILE A 1029 -22.09 -16.42 6.56
N ASN A 1030 -20.82 -16.80 6.68
CA ASN A 1030 -19.77 -15.96 7.22
C ASN A 1030 -19.47 -14.77 6.27
N PRO A 1031 -19.61 -13.50 6.70
CA PRO A 1031 -19.39 -12.33 5.84
C PRO A 1031 -17.97 -12.25 5.25
N LEU A 1032 -16.99 -12.95 5.84
CA LEU A 1032 -15.65 -13.06 5.28
C LEU A 1032 -15.62 -13.74 3.89
N VAL A 1033 -16.64 -14.51 3.50
CA VAL A 1033 -16.82 -15.04 2.13
C VAL A 1033 -16.76 -13.94 1.07
N PHE A 1034 -17.35 -12.78 1.38
CA PHE A 1034 -17.48 -11.65 0.44
C PHE A 1034 -16.40 -10.58 0.62
N ALA A 1035 -15.59 -10.68 1.69
CA ALA A 1035 -14.52 -9.73 1.98
C ALA A 1035 -13.28 -9.98 1.09
N VAL A 1036 -12.63 -8.89 0.67
CA VAL A 1036 -11.79 -8.88 -0.55
C VAL A 1036 -10.27 -8.92 -0.29
N GLN A 1037 -9.83 -9.26 0.92
CA GLN A 1037 -8.42 -9.33 1.37
C GLN A 1037 -7.47 -9.95 0.33
N ILE A 1038 -7.80 -11.15 -0.13
CA ILE A 1038 -6.97 -11.94 -1.05
C ILE A 1038 -7.18 -11.52 -2.51
N SER A 1039 -8.34 -10.93 -2.81
CA SER A 1039 -8.64 -10.33 -4.11
C SER A 1039 -7.85 -9.03 -4.32
N GLU A 1040 -7.59 -8.24 -3.27
CA GLU A 1040 -6.71 -7.05 -3.31
C GLU A 1040 -5.24 -7.43 -3.57
N ASP A 1041 -4.72 -8.53 -3.01
CA ASP A 1041 -3.41 -9.04 -3.42
C ASP A 1041 -3.40 -9.47 -4.91
N PHE A 1042 -4.46 -10.12 -5.39
CA PHE A 1042 -4.60 -10.47 -6.81
C PHE A 1042 -4.62 -9.23 -7.70
N VAL A 1043 -5.37 -8.20 -7.32
CA VAL A 1043 -5.42 -6.88 -7.97
C VAL A 1043 -4.04 -6.22 -7.95
N GLY A 1044 -3.33 -6.27 -6.83
CA GLY A 1044 -1.96 -5.79 -6.67
C GLY A 1044 -0.92 -6.57 -7.50
N LYS A 1045 -1.13 -7.88 -7.72
CA LYS A 1045 -0.35 -8.72 -8.64
C LYS A 1045 -0.62 -8.34 -10.09
N LYS A 1046 -1.89 -8.26 -10.54
CA LYS A 1046 -2.22 -7.93 -11.93
C LYS A 1046 -1.87 -6.48 -12.27
N SER A 1047 -2.06 -5.55 -11.33
CA SER A 1047 -1.58 -4.16 -11.42
C SER A 1047 -0.06 -4.06 -11.61
N ARG A 1048 0.73 -4.95 -10.99
CA ARG A 1048 2.20 -5.00 -11.20
C ARG A 1048 2.55 -5.40 -12.64
N LEU A 1049 1.76 -6.26 -13.29
CA LEU A 1049 1.91 -6.60 -14.71
C LEU A 1049 1.49 -5.42 -15.60
N ALA A 1050 0.29 -4.87 -15.37
CA ALA A 1050 -0.29 -3.76 -16.14
C ALA A 1050 0.59 -2.48 -16.18
N ARG A 1051 1.45 -2.28 -15.18
CA ARG A 1051 2.43 -1.18 -15.15
C ARG A 1051 3.60 -1.33 -16.15
N ARG A 1052 3.86 -2.55 -16.64
CA ARG A 1052 5.12 -2.91 -17.32
C ARG A 1052 4.96 -3.33 -18.79
N VAL A 1053 3.73 -3.53 -19.25
CA VAL A 1053 3.39 -3.91 -20.64
C VAL A 1053 3.02 -2.67 -21.49
N HIS A 1054 2.95 -2.81 -22.82
CA HIS A 1054 2.57 -1.70 -23.69
C HIS A 1054 1.08 -1.36 -23.60
N ALA A 1055 0.71 -0.08 -23.71
CA ALA A 1055 -0.65 0.40 -23.44
C ALA A 1055 -1.71 -0.13 -24.43
N THR A 1056 -1.32 -0.38 -25.68
CA THR A 1056 -2.20 -0.94 -26.74
C THR A 1056 -2.32 -2.46 -26.70
N GLN A 1057 -1.53 -3.15 -25.87
CA GLN A 1057 -1.62 -4.59 -25.65
C GLN A 1057 -1.88 -4.92 -24.17
N VAL A 1058 -2.26 -3.93 -23.36
CA VAL A 1058 -2.27 -4.04 -21.89
C VAL A 1058 -3.28 -5.07 -21.39
N ILE A 1059 -4.40 -5.23 -22.11
CA ILE A 1059 -5.41 -6.25 -21.80
C ILE A 1059 -4.81 -7.63 -22.05
N ARG A 1060 -4.56 -7.98 -23.32
CA ARG A 1060 -3.96 -9.25 -23.74
C ARG A 1060 -2.72 -9.68 -22.93
N ARG A 1061 -1.73 -8.79 -22.78
CA ARG A 1061 -0.48 -9.13 -22.07
C ARG A 1061 -0.68 -9.32 -20.57
N VAL A 1062 -1.69 -8.70 -19.95
CA VAL A 1062 -2.03 -8.98 -18.54
C VAL A 1062 -2.80 -10.30 -18.41
N LEU A 1063 -3.66 -10.67 -19.36
CA LEU A 1063 -4.30 -11.98 -19.41
C LEU A 1063 -3.26 -13.11 -19.60
N GLU A 1064 -2.46 -13.04 -20.68
CA GLU A 1064 -1.42 -14.03 -21.00
C GLU A 1064 -0.45 -14.23 -19.83
N ARG A 1065 0.15 -13.15 -19.30
CA ARG A 1065 1.10 -13.22 -18.17
C ARG A 1065 0.42 -13.58 -16.84
N SER A 1066 -0.91 -13.44 -16.73
CA SER A 1066 -1.65 -13.98 -15.58
C SER A 1066 -1.80 -15.49 -15.64
N LEU A 1067 -2.05 -16.06 -16.82
CA LEU A 1067 -2.12 -17.52 -17.00
C LEU A 1067 -0.75 -18.19 -16.81
N VAL A 1068 0.35 -17.54 -17.23
CA VAL A 1068 1.73 -17.97 -16.90
C VAL A 1068 1.98 -17.88 -15.39
N SER A 1069 1.61 -16.77 -14.74
CA SER A 1069 1.77 -16.61 -13.28
C SER A 1069 0.87 -17.54 -12.46
N SER A 1070 -0.25 -17.99 -13.01
CA SER A 1070 -1.12 -18.98 -12.36
C SER A 1070 -0.56 -20.38 -12.55
N HIS A 1071 -0.15 -20.79 -13.76
CA HIS A 1071 0.51 -22.07 -14.02
C HIS A 1071 1.59 -22.36 -12.97
N GLN A 1072 2.45 -21.38 -12.71
CA GLN A 1072 3.50 -21.54 -11.71
C GLN A 1072 2.98 -21.91 -10.32
N HIS A 1073 1.94 -21.23 -9.84
CA HIS A 1073 1.43 -21.48 -8.50
C HIS A 1073 0.60 -22.77 -8.40
N TRP A 1074 0.09 -23.28 -9.52
CA TRP A 1074 -0.60 -24.57 -9.58
C TRP A 1074 0.41 -25.73 -9.58
N THR A 1075 1.53 -25.58 -10.30
CA THR A 1075 2.68 -26.50 -10.25
C THR A 1075 3.40 -26.44 -8.90
N ASP A 1076 3.70 -25.25 -8.37
CA ASP A 1076 4.30 -25.04 -7.03
C ASP A 1076 3.46 -25.72 -5.91
N ALA A 1077 2.14 -25.81 -6.09
CA ALA A 1077 1.19 -26.42 -5.14
C ALA A 1077 0.89 -27.91 -5.41
N GLY A 1078 1.40 -28.49 -6.50
CA GLY A 1078 1.18 -29.89 -6.87
C GLY A 1078 -0.20 -30.22 -7.44
N PHE A 1079 -1.00 -29.21 -7.85
CA PHE A 1079 -2.27 -29.42 -8.56
C PHE A 1079 -2.07 -29.78 -10.03
N PHE A 1080 -0.89 -29.49 -10.59
CA PHE A 1080 -0.55 -29.73 -11.99
C PHE A 1080 0.81 -30.43 -12.08
N GLN A 1081 0.92 -31.41 -12.98
CA GLN A 1081 2.18 -32.04 -13.39
C GLN A 1081 2.31 -31.85 -14.92
N GLY A 1082 3.51 -31.53 -15.42
CA GLY A 1082 3.74 -31.21 -16.84
C GLY A 1082 5.20 -31.17 -17.25
#